data_AF-A0A0C9ZCJ0-F1
#
_entry.id   AF-A0A0C9ZCJ0-F1
#
_cell.length_a   1.000
_cell.length_b   1.000
_cell.length_c   1.000
_cell.angle_alpha   90.00
_cell.angle_beta   90.00
_cell.angle_gamma   90.00
#
_symmetry.space_group_name_H-M   'P 1'
#
loop_
_entity.id
_entity.type
_entity.pdbx_description
1 polymer ?
#
loop_
_entity_poly.entity_id
_entity_poly.type
_entity_poly.pdbx_seq_one_letter_code
_entity_poly.pdbx_strand_id
1 'polypeptide(L)'
;MDVPFTSSGAMSRAHYSLVRRVETAVSIQAADGVILDEINTIRSTLQQPYLPIKVCKESLVLLLYCAMALNTSSPGDLSFAFHHAVNLAELGETILDKRIGYTFCLQLMPPNHELHLMLVNTLRKDLESTSIGRVCLALEVLIQIRSEDVAPAVQTRLQLCLHDKNDSVRRRAYMAYYALFHRDPDCVKRLEELLTHVGDPNVIPSNLMVASKSMAHLLNSHLRNAGLGSQRSIHAILRALREGGMNLDPKNTPLIFDIIKHRSLPPTQAILDAFSLLSTVPSNVISEYQAKLSYSPAAGIRHLIKSCDANEQYIFISCLSFLPPSTWAGSRPENPAVFDEWEVQEIIKLLNSQDNLIRKATLKVLYSVNPSIVATYYSQLTQGVRTELSVVAKGDCVLRLLDAMEIQYQEDSEQYARLLRELFAIVEGDVQGRIETLPVLEGCVDRVLNRVRNADMISRIALVTGLIVPLTELDARIGPTLMVILCALVCEYCGKLPISPVEILRGMAKRLVLFSPSVQDACLLSMLRLSAECSEVPEEVTQAVQELSQSAGRYIRGRCEQFSRFSRQRHILIDIISRAPSSLPDFLSTLTNYQQGSINVSSPRRRSSESPRPFQTHSPLSVVSPNKLRYEAYATPQLVTGRQNLASQRVGAASSCSPGHVAKELPRTGSATVPPAKSESPVTAGELTLAAAERWLESSARITQGLEDSTAVALDDLTSRVNLIALDSPFIADHVDTRPEPNFEERWNSMQNSNLRGWCEASTDTIVGVLQTLQLYMRVIAADQPPFEGEVKVLVRGTPADEYAALRLRDGNEEGCLWRLRCDDLALRMTIKRLLERM
;
A
#
# COMPACT_ATOMS: atom_id res chain seq x y z
N MET A 1 -5.90 -19.18 -18.33
CA MET A 1 -5.42 -20.46 -17.80
C MET A 1 -5.58 -21.56 -18.85
N ASP A 2 -4.48 -21.99 -19.47
CA ASP A 2 -4.48 -23.10 -20.46
C ASP A 2 -4.03 -24.43 -19.84
N VAL A 3 -4.40 -24.63 -18.57
CA VAL A 3 -4.15 -25.87 -17.84
C VAL A 3 -5.33 -26.83 -18.08
N PRO A 4 -5.12 -28.01 -18.70
CA PRO A 4 -6.22 -28.94 -18.98
C PRO A 4 -6.84 -29.49 -17.69
N PHE A 5 -8.11 -29.90 -17.77
CA PHE A 5 -8.90 -30.41 -16.63
C PHE A 5 -8.14 -31.46 -15.78
N THR A 6 -7.42 -32.37 -16.43
CA THR A 6 -6.65 -33.45 -15.80
C THR A 6 -5.50 -32.98 -14.90
N SER A 7 -4.98 -31.77 -15.11
CA SER A 7 -3.95 -31.13 -14.29
C SER A 7 -4.46 -29.94 -13.46
N SER A 8 -5.73 -29.57 -13.60
CA SER A 8 -6.33 -28.39 -12.96
C SER A 8 -6.73 -28.56 -11.48
N GLY A 9 -6.67 -29.79 -10.95
CA GLY A 9 -7.14 -30.11 -9.59
C GLY A 9 -8.66 -29.99 -9.38
N ALA A 10 -9.44 -29.65 -10.41
CA ALA A 10 -10.87 -29.43 -10.30
C ALA A 10 -11.66 -30.73 -10.00
N MET A 11 -12.57 -30.65 -9.04
CA MET A 11 -13.39 -31.80 -8.59
C MET A 11 -14.31 -32.38 -9.67
N SER A 12 -14.77 -31.55 -10.61
CA SER A 12 -15.63 -31.97 -11.73
C SER A 12 -15.44 -31.06 -12.95
N ARG A 13 -15.90 -31.52 -14.12
CA ARG A 13 -15.86 -30.71 -15.36
C ARG A 13 -16.71 -29.45 -15.25
N ALA A 14 -17.81 -29.50 -14.48
CA ALA A 14 -18.64 -28.34 -14.18
C ALA A 14 -17.83 -27.30 -13.38
N HIS A 15 -17.17 -27.71 -12.30
CA HIS A 15 -16.28 -26.85 -11.50
C HIS A 15 -15.19 -26.20 -12.37
N TYR A 16 -14.48 -26.98 -13.19
CA TYR A 16 -13.47 -26.45 -14.11
C TYR A 16 -14.06 -25.43 -15.10
N SER A 17 -15.25 -25.70 -15.64
CA SER A 17 -15.92 -24.78 -16.57
C SER A 17 -16.42 -23.49 -15.91
N LEU A 18 -16.80 -23.53 -14.63
CA LEU A 18 -17.16 -22.33 -13.86
C LEU A 18 -15.93 -21.44 -13.66
N VAL A 19 -14.86 -21.98 -13.07
CA VAL A 19 -13.62 -21.23 -12.81
C VAL A 19 -13.09 -20.62 -14.10
N ARG A 20 -13.05 -21.40 -15.21
CA ARG A 20 -12.65 -20.88 -16.52
C ARG A 20 -13.55 -19.73 -16.98
N ARG A 21 -14.88 -19.84 -16.89
CA ARG A 21 -15.80 -18.75 -17.28
C ARG A 21 -15.57 -17.48 -16.48
N VAL A 22 -15.33 -17.60 -15.16
CA VAL A 22 -15.05 -16.46 -14.26
C VAL A 22 -13.71 -15.81 -14.61
N GLU A 23 -12.64 -16.58 -14.80
CA GLU A 23 -11.30 -16.08 -15.17
C GLU A 23 -11.24 -15.49 -16.59
N THR A 24 -12.05 -15.99 -17.53
CA THR A 24 -12.10 -15.46 -18.92
C THR A 24 -13.13 -14.34 -19.11
N ALA A 25 -13.75 -13.85 -18.04
CA ALA A 25 -14.74 -12.78 -18.12
C ALA A 25 -14.09 -11.45 -18.52
N VAL A 26 -14.70 -10.73 -19.46
CA VAL A 26 -14.17 -9.47 -20.01
C VAL A 26 -14.24 -8.31 -18.99
N SER A 27 -15.08 -8.42 -17.96
CA SER A 27 -15.19 -7.44 -16.88
C SER A 27 -15.56 -8.08 -15.55
N ILE A 28 -15.27 -7.38 -14.44
CA ILE A 28 -15.59 -7.82 -13.08
C ILE A 28 -17.11 -8.00 -12.90
N GLN A 29 -17.92 -7.13 -13.50
CA GLN A 29 -19.39 -7.26 -13.46
C GLN A 29 -19.89 -8.47 -14.25
N ALA A 30 -19.22 -8.85 -15.35
CA ALA A 30 -19.56 -10.06 -16.09
C ALA A 30 -19.16 -11.32 -15.31
N ALA A 31 -18.04 -11.29 -14.59
CA ALA A 31 -17.62 -12.36 -13.67
C ALA A 31 -18.65 -12.56 -12.54
N ASP A 32 -19.02 -11.48 -11.84
CA ASP A 32 -20.03 -11.50 -10.78
C ASP A 32 -21.40 -12.02 -11.31
N GLY A 33 -21.79 -11.65 -12.54
CA GLY A 33 -22.99 -12.16 -13.20
C GLY A 33 -22.97 -13.69 -13.39
N VAL A 34 -21.87 -14.24 -13.92
CA VAL A 34 -21.69 -15.70 -14.06
C VAL A 34 -21.76 -16.42 -12.71
N ILE A 35 -21.21 -15.81 -11.66
CA ILE A 35 -21.23 -16.36 -10.30
C ILE A 35 -22.67 -16.38 -9.74
N LEU A 36 -23.44 -15.32 -9.93
CA LEU A 36 -24.84 -15.24 -9.48
C LEU A 36 -25.75 -16.25 -10.21
N ASP A 37 -25.55 -16.46 -11.51
CA ASP A 37 -26.25 -17.48 -12.29
C ASP A 37 -25.93 -18.90 -11.79
N GLU A 38 -24.68 -19.16 -11.42
CA GLU A 38 -24.28 -20.44 -10.83
C GLU A 38 -24.89 -20.63 -9.42
N ILE A 39 -24.93 -19.60 -8.57
CA ILE A 39 -25.61 -19.66 -7.26
C ILE A 39 -27.09 -20.04 -7.43
N ASN A 40 -27.79 -19.48 -8.41
CA ASN A 40 -29.18 -19.83 -8.72
C ASN A 40 -29.32 -21.27 -9.24
N THR A 41 -28.37 -21.73 -10.07
CA THR A 41 -28.31 -23.11 -10.56
C THR A 41 -28.10 -24.10 -9.41
N ILE A 42 -27.20 -23.80 -8.47
CA ILE A 42 -26.97 -24.63 -7.28
C ILE A 42 -28.18 -24.60 -6.34
N ARG A 43 -28.84 -23.45 -6.16
CA ARG A 43 -30.08 -23.33 -5.36
C ARG A 43 -31.17 -24.28 -5.86
N SER A 44 -31.42 -24.32 -7.17
CA SER A 44 -32.40 -25.26 -7.75
C SER A 44 -31.95 -26.73 -7.65
N THR A 45 -30.64 -27.00 -7.67
CA THR A 45 -30.08 -28.34 -7.49
C THR A 45 -30.25 -28.86 -6.06
N LEU A 46 -29.97 -28.04 -5.05
CA LEU A 46 -30.11 -28.42 -3.63
C LEU A 46 -31.57 -28.63 -3.21
N GLN A 47 -32.52 -27.96 -3.87
CA GLN A 47 -33.97 -28.14 -3.64
C GLN A 47 -34.54 -29.49 -4.14
N GLN A 48 -33.75 -30.31 -4.83
CA GLN A 48 -34.23 -31.60 -5.35
C GLN A 48 -34.42 -32.64 -4.22
N PRO A 49 -35.57 -33.36 -4.19
CA PRO A 49 -35.74 -34.47 -3.27
C PRO A 49 -34.77 -35.62 -3.65
N TYR A 50 -34.11 -36.21 -2.65
CA TYR A 50 -33.10 -37.28 -2.78
C TYR A 50 -31.78 -36.88 -3.45
N LEU A 51 -31.22 -35.74 -3.04
CA LEU A 51 -29.88 -35.29 -3.44
C LEU A 51 -28.77 -36.27 -2.96
N PRO A 52 -27.93 -36.84 -3.86
CA PRO A 52 -26.83 -37.70 -3.46
C PRO A 52 -25.68 -36.90 -2.82
N ILE A 53 -25.03 -37.49 -1.81
CA ILE A 53 -23.95 -36.86 -1.01
C ILE A 53 -22.84 -36.25 -1.89
N LYS A 54 -22.48 -36.92 -2.99
CA LYS A 54 -21.47 -36.42 -3.94
C LYS A 54 -21.87 -35.08 -4.57
N VAL A 55 -23.11 -34.93 -5.03
CA VAL A 55 -23.60 -33.69 -5.64
C VAL A 55 -23.76 -32.61 -4.57
N CYS A 56 -24.28 -32.96 -3.39
CA CYS A 56 -24.33 -32.05 -2.24
C CYS A 56 -22.95 -31.45 -1.91
N LYS A 57 -21.93 -32.29 -1.82
CA LYS A 57 -20.52 -31.91 -1.61
C LYS A 57 -19.97 -31.00 -2.70
N GLU A 58 -20.17 -31.34 -3.98
CA GLU A 58 -19.73 -30.50 -5.10
C GLU A 58 -20.45 -29.14 -5.07
N SER A 59 -21.77 -29.11 -4.87
CA SER A 59 -22.58 -27.89 -4.73
C SER A 59 -22.12 -26.99 -3.57
N LEU A 60 -21.79 -27.53 -2.41
CA LEU A 60 -21.31 -26.74 -1.26
C LEU A 60 -19.91 -26.15 -1.51
N VAL A 61 -19.00 -26.90 -2.15
CA VAL A 61 -17.68 -26.38 -2.53
C VAL A 61 -17.81 -25.27 -3.58
N LEU A 62 -18.69 -25.44 -4.57
CA LEU A 62 -18.95 -24.42 -5.59
C LEU A 62 -19.59 -23.17 -4.98
N LEU A 63 -20.57 -23.30 -4.07
CA LEU A 63 -21.13 -22.16 -3.35
C LEU A 63 -20.09 -21.41 -2.51
N LEU A 64 -19.15 -22.12 -1.88
CA LEU A 64 -18.06 -21.48 -1.14
C LEU A 64 -17.12 -20.71 -2.08
N TYR A 65 -16.76 -21.28 -3.22
CA TYR A 65 -16.00 -20.57 -4.27
C TYR A 65 -16.76 -19.32 -4.75
N CYS A 66 -18.04 -19.45 -5.10
CA CYS A 66 -18.89 -18.35 -5.54
C CYS A 66 -18.97 -17.22 -4.49
N ALA A 67 -19.13 -17.57 -3.20
CA ALA A 67 -19.19 -16.59 -2.11
C ALA A 67 -17.85 -15.86 -1.86
N MET A 68 -16.71 -16.50 -2.17
CA MET A 68 -15.37 -15.91 -2.03
C MET A 68 -14.89 -15.16 -3.28
N ALA A 69 -15.47 -15.42 -4.46
CA ALA A 69 -15.04 -14.87 -5.74
C ALA A 69 -15.78 -13.58 -6.17
N LEU A 70 -16.87 -13.21 -5.48
CA LEU A 70 -17.64 -12.00 -5.76
C LEU A 70 -16.90 -10.73 -5.31
N ASN A 71 -16.89 -9.69 -6.15
CA ASN A 71 -16.16 -8.45 -5.87
C ASN A 71 -17.07 -7.23 -5.67
N THR A 72 -18.15 -7.11 -6.46
CA THR A 72 -19.03 -5.92 -6.47
C THR A 72 -20.41 -6.17 -5.89
N SER A 73 -20.88 -7.43 -5.97
CA SER A 73 -22.24 -7.84 -5.57
C SER A 73 -22.20 -8.82 -4.40
N SER A 74 -23.19 -8.77 -3.50
CA SER A 74 -23.29 -9.77 -2.42
C SER A 74 -23.94 -11.08 -2.93
N PRO A 75 -23.57 -12.25 -2.38
CA PRO A 75 -24.10 -13.56 -2.82
C PRO A 75 -25.60 -13.79 -2.54
N GLY A 76 -26.29 -12.82 -1.94
CA GLY A 76 -27.67 -12.95 -1.47
C GLY A 76 -27.81 -13.89 -0.27
N ASP A 77 -29.04 -14.33 0.01
CA ASP A 77 -29.29 -15.29 1.09
C ASP A 77 -28.92 -16.72 0.67
N LEU A 78 -28.04 -17.34 1.48
CA LEU A 78 -27.54 -18.71 1.36
C LEU A 78 -28.15 -19.67 2.39
N SER A 79 -29.17 -19.24 3.14
CA SER A 79 -29.90 -20.05 4.15
C SER A 79 -30.26 -21.45 3.67
N PHE A 80 -30.70 -21.57 2.41
CA PHE A 80 -31.06 -22.82 1.75
C PHE A 80 -29.95 -23.90 1.79
N ALA A 81 -28.67 -23.51 1.86
CA ALA A 81 -27.55 -24.44 1.84
C ALA A 81 -27.14 -24.95 3.24
N PHE A 82 -27.49 -24.24 4.33
CA PHE A 82 -26.98 -24.56 5.67
C PHE A 82 -27.45 -25.90 6.20
N HIS A 83 -28.70 -26.29 5.95
CA HIS A 83 -29.22 -27.61 6.34
C HIS A 83 -28.44 -28.74 5.64
N HIS A 84 -28.08 -28.57 4.36
CA HIS A 84 -27.27 -29.54 3.63
C HIS A 84 -25.83 -29.62 4.18
N ALA A 85 -25.23 -28.48 4.55
CA ALA A 85 -23.89 -28.43 5.13
C ALA A 85 -23.82 -29.08 6.53
N VAL A 86 -24.82 -28.83 7.39
CA VAL A 86 -24.91 -29.47 8.71
C VAL A 86 -25.13 -30.97 8.58
N ASN A 87 -26.02 -31.42 7.67
CA ASN A 87 -26.21 -32.84 7.41
C ASN A 87 -24.95 -33.52 6.84
N LEU A 88 -24.15 -32.82 6.02
CA LEU A 88 -22.86 -33.31 5.54
C LEU A 88 -21.82 -33.40 6.68
N ALA A 89 -21.85 -32.44 7.62
CA ALA A 89 -21.02 -32.47 8.82
C ALA A 89 -21.43 -33.59 9.80
N GLU A 90 -22.71 -33.92 9.93
CA GLU A 90 -23.19 -34.98 10.83
C GLU A 90 -23.05 -36.38 10.21
N LEU A 91 -23.66 -36.59 9.05
CA LEU A 91 -23.83 -37.90 8.40
C LEU A 91 -22.66 -38.28 7.49
N GLY A 92 -21.70 -37.36 7.25
CA GLY A 92 -20.54 -37.63 6.40
C GLY A 92 -19.69 -38.80 6.89
N GLU A 93 -19.57 -39.85 6.08
CA GLU A 93 -18.78 -41.04 6.42
C GLU A 93 -17.28 -40.72 6.45
N THR A 94 -16.79 -39.98 5.46
CA THR A 94 -15.38 -39.62 5.34
C THR A 94 -15.03 -38.32 6.07
N ILE A 95 -13.77 -38.21 6.50
CA ILE A 95 -13.20 -36.98 7.12
C ILE A 95 -13.32 -35.78 6.15
N LEU A 96 -13.22 -36.02 4.83
CA LEU A 96 -13.33 -34.96 3.82
C LEU A 96 -14.75 -34.39 3.75
N ASP A 97 -15.77 -35.23 3.84
CA ASP A 97 -17.17 -34.80 3.77
C ASP A 97 -17.52 -33.97 5.00
N LYS A 98 -17.16 -34.48 6.19
CA LYS A 98 -17.29 -33.74 7.45
C LYS A 98 -16.56 -32.40 7.41
N ARG A 99 -15.31 -32.38 6.92
CA ARG A 99 -14.52 -31.15 6.78
C ARG A 99 -15.21 -30.13 5.87
N ILE A 100 -15.78 -30.55 4.75
CA ILE A 100 -16.49 -29.64 3.83
C ILE A 100 -17.74 -29.05 4.50
N GLY A 101 -18.56 -29.88 5.18
CA GLY A 101 -19.71 -29.40 5.94
C GLY A 101 -19.31 -28.38 7.02
N TYR A 102 -18.29 -28.72 7.83
CA TYR A 102 -17.76 -27.82 8.86
C TYR A 102 -17.19 -26.51 8.30
N THR A 103 -16.36 -26.57 7.26
CA THR A 103 -15.78 -25.37 6.64
C THR A 103 -16.87 -24.48 6.04
N PHE A 104 -17.88 -25.04 5.37
CA PHE A 104 -19.00 -24.29 4.83
C PHE A 104 -19.77 -23.55 5.94
N CYS A 105 -20.10 -24.25 7.04
CA CYS A 105 -20.76 -23.63 8.18
C CYS A 105 -19.90 -22.53 8.82
N LEU A 106 -18.60 -22.77 9.05
CA LEU A 106 -17.70 -21.78 9.67
C LEU A 106 -17.53 -20.49 8.86
N GLN A 107 -17.54 -20.59 7.51
CA GLN A 107 -17.31 -19.44 6.65
C GLN A 107 -18.59 -18.64 6.33
N LEU A 108 -19.74 -19.31 6.23
CA LEU A 108 -20.97 -18.70 5.69
C LEU A 108 -22.15 -18.64 6.66
N MET A 109 -22.18 -19.44 7.74
CA MET A 109 -23.30 -19.43 8.69
C MET A 109 -23.20 -18.25 9.66
N PRO A 110 -24.26 -17.41 9.81
CA PRO A 110 -24.29 -16.38 10.84
C PRO A 110 -24.18 -16.97 12.26
N PRO A 111 -23.56 -16.27 13.23
CA PRO A 111 -23.34 -16.80 14.58
C PRO A 111 -24.64 -17.10 15.33
N ASN A 112 -25.73 -16.40 15.02
CA ASN A 112 -27.04 -16.55 15.67
C ASN A 112 -28.00 -17.49 14.91
N HIS A 113 -27.49 -18.31 13.98
CA HIS A 113 -28.32 -19.19 13.16
C HIS A 113 -28.85 -20.40 13.97
N GLU A 114 -30.12 -20.76 13.82
CA GLU A 114 -30.78 -21.83 14.61
C GLU A 114 -30.05 -23.19 14.56
N LEU A 115 -29.48 -23.54 13.40
CA LEU A 115 -28.73 -24.79 13.19
C LEU A 115 -27.37 -24.84 13.93
N HIS A 116 -26.93 -23.75 14.56
CA HIS A 116 -25.65 -23.73 15.28
C HIS A 116 -25.63 -24.76 16.42
N LEU A 117 -26.76 -24.96 17.12
CA LEU A 117 -26.89 -25.98 18.17
C LEU A 117 -26.73 -27.42 17.62
N MET A 118 -27.17 -27.69 16.39
CA MET A 118 -26.93 -28.98 15.74
C MET A 118 -25.44 -29.17 15.40
N LEU A 119 -24.76 -28.11 14.98
CA LEU A 119 -23.31 -28.13 14.73
C LEU A 119 -22.52 -28.40 16.02
N VAL A 120 -22.89 -27.76 17.13
CA VAL A 120 -22.33 -27.99 18.48
C VAL A 120 -22.52 -29.45 18.92
N ASN A 121 -23.73 -30.00 18.77
CA ASN A 121 -24.01 -31.41 19.09
C ASN A 121 -23.16 -32.36 18.21
N THR A 122 -23.01 -32.04 16.92
CA THR A 122 -22.19 -32.83 16.00
C THR A 122 -20.72 -32.80 16.39
N LEU A 123 -20.17 -31.62 16.75
CA LEU A 123 -18.81 -31.49 17.26
C LEU A 123 -18.58 -32.34 18.52
N ARG A 124 -19.53 -32.31 19.47
CA ARG A 124 -19.47 -33.15 20.66
C ARG A 124 -19.41 -34.64 20.29
N LYS A 125 -20.27 -35.13 19.38
CA LYS A 125 -20.25 -36.53 18.90
C LYS A 125 -18.90 -36.90 18.27
N ASP A 126 -18.32 -36.02 17.44
CA ASP A 126 -17.05 -36.30 16.77
C ASP A 126 -15.84 -36.26 17.73
N LEU A 127 -15.88 -35.46 18.80
CA LEU A 127 -14.91 -35.52 19.90
C LEU A 127 -15.04 -36.81 20.73
N GLU A 128 -16.25 -37.32 20.91
CA GLU A 128 -16.54 -38.59 21.58
C GLU A 128 -16.17 -39.83 20.71
N SER A 129 -15.87 -39.64 19.42
CA SER A 129 -15.52 -40.73 18.50
C SER A 129 -14.18 -41.41 18.83
N THR A 130 -14.06 -42.69 18.44
CA THR A 130 -12.83 -43.49 18.57
C THR A 130 -11.79 -43.18 17.50
N SER A 131 -12.17 -42.49 16.43
CA SER A 131 -11.31 -42.18 15.29
C SER A 131 -10.52 -40.88 15.52
N ILE A 132 -9.21 -41.01 15.73
CA ILE A 132 -8.25 -39.88 15.89
C ILE A 132 -8.46 -38.78 14.85
N GLY A 133 -8.74 -39.15 13.59
CA GLY A 133 -8.97 -38.18 12.50
C GLY A 133 -10.21 -37.30 12.70
N ARG A 134 -11.34 -37.85 13.19
CA ARG A 134 -12.54 -37.06 13.48
C ARG A 134 -12.36 -36.21 14.75
N VAL A 135 -11.71 -36.75 15.78
CA VAL A 135 -11.36 -35.97 16.99
C VAL A 135 -10.44 -34.79 16.63
N CYS A 136 -9.41 -35.00 15.80
CA CYS A 136 -8.53 -33.92 15.35
C CYS A 136 -9.27 -32.87 14.50
N LEU A 137 -10.21 -33.28 13.65
CA LEU A 137 -11.05 -32.37 12.85
C LEU A 137 -11.99 -31.55 13.73
N ALA A 138 -12.66 -32.18 14.71
CA ALA A 138 -13.54 -31.47 15.64
C ALA A 138 -12.75 -30.45 16.49
N LEU A 139 -11.54 -30.80 16.95
CA LEU A 139 -10.65 -29.87 17.64
C LEU A 139 -10.19 -28.71 16.73
N GLU A 140 -9.92 -28.97 15.45
CA GLU A 140 -9.57 -27.94 14.46
C GLU A 140 -10.73 -26.95 14.22
N VAL A 141 -11.97 -27.44 14.19
CA VAL A 141 -13.18 -26.61 14.10
C VAL A 141 -13.42 -25.81 15.39
N LEU A 142 -13.19 -26.40 16.57
CA LEU A 142 -13.30 -25.71 17.86
C LEU A 142 -12.33 -24.53 18.02
N ILE A 143 -11.19 -24.53 17.32
CA ILE A 143 -10.25 -23.39 17.32
C ILE A 143 -10.80 -22.20 16.52
N GLN A 144 -11.68 -22.45 15.54
CA GLN A 144 -12.17 -21.44 14.59
C GLN A 144 -13.59 -20.92 14.92
N ILE A 145 -14.39 -21.71 15.65
CA ILE A 145 -15.80 -21.40 15.95
C ILE A 145 -15.94 -20.23 16.93
N ARG A 146 -16.95 -19.38 16.72
CA ARG A 146 -17.16 -18.11 17.45
C ARG A 146 -18.54 -18.07 18.14
N SER A 147 -18.89 -19.11 18.89
CA SER A 147 -20.15 -19.19 19.63
C SER A 147 -19.92 -19.51 21.11
N GLU A 148 -20.73 -18.89 21.96
CA GLU A 148 -20.70 -19.05 23.42
C GLU A 148 -21.34 -20.38 23.86
N ASP A 149 -22.26 -20.95 23.07
CA ASP A 149 -22.91 -22.25 23.34
C ASP A 149 -21.96 -23.45 23.23
N VAL A 150 -20.87 -23.29 22.46
CA VAL A 150 -19.89 -24.34 22.20
C VAL A 150 -19.14 -24.70 23.48
N ALA A 151 -18.68 -23.69 24.21
CA ALA A 151 -17.79 -23.85 25.37
C ALA A 151 -18.35 -24.79 26.45
N PRO A 152 -19.58 -24.61 27.00
CA PRO A 152 -20.13 -25.52 27.99
C PRO A 152 -20.42 -26.92 27.42
N ALA A 153 -20.79 -27.03 26.14
CA ALA A 153 -21.15 -28.31 25.52
C ALA A 153 -19.96 -29.26 25.32
N VAL A 154 -18.74 -28.74 25.16
CA VAL A 154 -17.53 -29.55 24.90
C VAL A 154 -16.54 -29.61 26.07
N GLN A 155 -16.70 -28.77 27.10
CA GLN A 155 -15.72 -28.59 28.19
C GLN A 155 -15.21 -29.91 28.79
N THR A 156 -16.11 -30.77 29.26
CA THR A 156 -15.78 -32.05 29.90
C THR A 156 -15.02 -32.99 28.97
N ARG A 157 -15.42 -33.06 27.69
CA ARG A 157 -14.75 -33.94 26.71
C ARG A 157 -13.40 -33.37 26.31
N LEU A 158 -13.26 -32.06 26.20
CA LEU A 158 -12.02 -31.38 25.88
C LEU A 158 -10.96 -31.56 26.98
N GLN A 159 -11.37 -31.52 28.26
CA GLN A 159 -10.48 -31.83 29.40
C GLN A 159 -9.90 -33.26 29.33
N LEU A 160 -10.66 -34.24 28.85
CA LEU A 160 -10.15 -35.59 28.61
C LEU A 160 -9.14 -35.61 27.44
N CYS A 161 -9.39 -34.84 26.38
CA CYS A 161 -8.50 -34.75 25.22
C CYS A 161 -7.13 -34.09 25.55
N LEU A 162 -7.05 -33.24 26.59
CA LEU A 162 -5.77 -32.70 27.09
C LEU A 162 -4.83 -33.80 27.62
N HIS A 163 -5.39 -34.92 28.11
CA HIS A 163 -4.66 -36.04 28.69
C HIS A 163 -4.54 -37.23 27.71
N ASP A 164 -4.85 -37.03 26.44
CA ASP A 164 -4.79 -38.09 25.43
C ASP A 164 -3.34 -38.52 25.14
N LYS A 165 -3.16 -39.84 24.99
CA LYS A 165 -1.85 -40.45 24.68
C LYS A 165 -1.32 -39.98 23.32
N ASN A 166 -2.18 -39.60 22.39
CA ASN A 166 -1.80 -39.12 21.08
C ASN A 166 -1.49 -37.62 21.11
N ASP A 167 -0.21 -37.30 20.93
CA ASP A 167 0.30 -35.93 20.76
C ASP A 167 -0.50 -35.05 19.79
N SER A 168 -1.02 -35.61 18.69
CA SER A 168 -1.75 -34.85 17.67
C SER A 168 -3.14 -34.43 18.14
N VAL A 169 -3.75 -35.21 19.03
CA VAL A 169 -5.00 -34.86 19.73
C VAL A 169 -4.67 -33.86 20.82
N ARG A 170 -3.72 -34.20 21.70
CA ARG A 170 -3.27 -33.38 22.84
C ARG A 170 -2.89 -31.96 22.44
N ARG A 171 -2.04 -31.77 21.41
CA ARG A 171 -1.64 -30.44 20.88
C ARG A 171 -2.84 -29.60 20.42
N ARG A 172 -3.78 -30.20 19.68
CA ARG A 172 -5.00 -29.50 19.22
C ARG A 172 -5.98 -29.22 20.35
N ALA A 173 -6.05 -30.10 21.35
CA ALA A 173 -6.86 -29.91 22.55
C ALA A 173 -6.38 -28.69 23.36
N TYR A 174 -5.06 -28.50 23.52
CA TYR A 174 -4.51 -27.29 24.15
C TYR A 174 -4.92 -26.01 23.40
N MET A 175 -4.80 -26.00 22.06
CA MET A 175 -5.21 -24.86 21.23
C MET A 175 -6.72 -24.57 21.35
N ALA A 176 -7.56 -25.60 21.21
CA ALA A 176 -9.02 -25.47 21.28
C ALA A 176 -9.48 -25.03 22.69
N TYR A 177 -8.85 -25.54 23.75
CA TYR A 177 -9.18 -25.17 25.12
C TYR A 177 -8.90 -23.69 25.37
N TYR A 178 -7.75 -23.17 24.93
CA TYR A 178 -7.53 -21.72 25.05
C TYR A 178 -8.45 -20.91 24.14
N ALA A 179 -8.67 -21.31 22.89
CA ALA A 179 -9.56 -20.57 21.98
C ALA A 179 -10.94 -20.33 22.61
N LEU A 180 -11.49 -21.33 23.29
CA LEU A 180 -12.77 -21.25 24.00
C LEU A 180 -12.68 -20.55 25.38
N PHE A 181 -11.62 -20.77 26.15
CA PHE A 181 -11.54 -20.36 27.56
C PHE A 181 -10.52 -19.25 27.90
N HIS A 182 -9.88 -18.61 26.92
CA HIS A 182 -8.89 -17.53 27.14
C HIS A 182 -9.42 -16.32 27.94
N ARG A 183 -10.75 -16.14 27.99
CA ARG A 183 -11.42 -15.09 28.78
C ARG A 183 -11.56 -15.44 30.27
N ASP A 184 -11.42 -16.71 30.64
CA ASP A 184 -11.50 -17.19 32.02
C ASP A 184 -10.08 -17.43 32.58
N PRO A 185 -9.61 -16.61 33.55
CA PRO A 185 -8.26 -16.72 34.09
C PRO A 185 -8.00 -18.03 34.85
N ASP A 186 -9.03 -18.68 35.40
CA ASP A 186 -8.86 -19.93 36.16
C ASP A 186 -8.86 -21.16 35.25
N CYS A 187 -9.49 -21.10 34.08
CA CYS A 187 -9.23 -22.05 33.00
C CYS A 187 -7.80 -21.90 32.44
N VAL A 188 -7.32 -20.67 32.24
CA VAL A 188 -5.94 -20.44 31.77
C VAL A 188 -4.91 -20.99 32.75
N LYS A 189 -4.99 -20.68 34.06
CA LYS A 189 -4.06 -21.23 35.07
C LYS A 189 -3.97 -22.76 35.05
N ARG A 190 -5.10 -23.47 34.99
CA ARG A 190 -5.13 -24.93 34.92
C ARG A 190 -4.47 -25.47 33.65
N LEU A 191 -4.58 -24.75 32.53
CA LEU A 191 -3.87 -25.10 31.29
C LEU A 191 -2.36 -24.95 31.47
N GLU A 192 -1.91 -23.89 32.15
CA GLU A 192 -0.50 -23.63 32.44
C GLU A 192 0.09 -24.70 33.36
N GLU A 193 -0.61 -25.07 34.44
CA GLU A 193 -0.24 -26.19 35.33
C GLU A 193 -0.03 -27.48 34.52
N LEU A 194 -0.99 -27.85 33.65
CA LEU A 194 -0.86 -29.03 32.80
C LEU A 194 0.34 -28.95 31.84
N LEU A 195 0.61 -27.78 31.26
CA LEU A 195 1.78 -27.56 30.40
C LEU A 195 3.10 -27.66 31.18
N THR A 196 3.15 -27.22 32.45
CA THR A 196 4.34 -27.39 33.32
C THR A 196 4.64 -28.85 33.62
N HIS A 197 3.61 -29.69 33.78
CA HIS A 197 3.77 -31.10 34.13
C HIS A 197 4.10 -32.01 32.93
N VAL A 198 3.65 -31.67 31.72
CA VAL A 198 3.87 -32.52 30.53
C VAL A 198 5.31 -32.44 30.02
N GLY A 199 6.03 -31.34 30.24
CA GLY A 199 7.48 -31.23 29.98
C GLY A 199 7.92 -31.29 28.50
N ASP A 200 7.05 -31.69 27.58
CA ASP A 200 7.33 -31.85 26.15
C ASP A 200 7.52 -30.49 25.44
N PRO A 201 8.74 -30.12 24.99
CA PRO A 201 8.96 -28.87 24.24
C PRO A 201 8.30 -28.88 22.85
N ASN A 202 7.82 -30.05 22.39
CA ASN A 202 7.05 -30.20 21.16
C ASN A 202 5.54 -30.01 21.37
N VAL A 203 5.05 -30.00 22.61
CA VAL A 203 3.61 -29.80 22.92
C VAL A 203 3.25 -28.33 22.99
N ILE A 204 4.22 -27.44 23.28
CA ILE A 204 4.17 -25.99 23.04
C ILE A 204 4.25 -25.77 21.52
N PRO A 205 3.14 -25.54 20.79
CA PRO A 205 3.21 -25.48 19.34
C PRO A 205 3.84 -24.16 18.90
N SER A 206 4.45 -24.12 17.72
CA SER A 206 4.90 -22.87 17.07
C SER A 206 3.78 -21.86 16.78
N ASN A 207 2.53 -22.27 16.99
CA ASN A 207 1.30 -21.52 16.78
C ASN A 207 0.62 -21.22 18.13
N LEU A 208 1.35 -21.33 19.25
CA LEU A 208 0.88 -20.94 20.56
C LEU A 208 0.88 -19.40 20.69
N MET A 209 -0.07 -18.75 20.01
CA MET A 209 -0.50 -17.37 20.33
C MET A 209 -1.03 -17.27 21.78
N VAL A 210 -1.22 -18.42 22.43
CA VAL A 210 -1.49 -18.61 23.86
C VAL A 210 -0.19 -18.43 24.64
N ALA A 211 0.24 -17.19 24.80
CA ALA A 211 1.42 -16.88 25.58
C ALA A 211 1.02 -15.89 26.67
N SER A 212 0.19 -16.36 27.61
CA SER A 212 -0.16 -15.58 28.80
C SER A 212 1.11 -15.24 29.59
N LYS A 213 1.16 -14.05 30.19
CA LYS A 213 2.33 -13.55 30.93
C LYS A 213 2.77 -14.49 32.07
N SER A 214 1.85 -15.26 32.63
CA SER A 214 2.11 -16.29 33.65
C SER A 214 2.97 -17.46 33.15
N MET A 215 2.99 -17.76 31.85
CA MET A 215 3.88 -18.78 31.28
C MET A 215 5.33 -18.32 31.07
N ALA A 216 5.68 -17.06 31.36
CA ALA A 216 7.02 -16.53 31.15
C ALA A 216 8.11 -17.37 31.84
N HIS A 217 7.86 -17.86 33.06
CA HIS A 217 8.80 -18.71 33.79
C HIS A 217 9.02 -20.07 33.13
N LEU A 218 7.96 -20.68 32.59
CA LEU A 218 8.03 -21.96 31.88
C LEU A 218 8.78 -21.81 30.56
N LEU A 219 8.43 -20.82 29.75
CA LEU A 219 9.10 -20.59 28.47
C LEU A 219 10.58 -20.24 28.65
N ASN A 220 10.93 -19.47 29.68
CA ASN A 220 12.33 -19.18 30.02
C ASN A 220 13.08 -20.40 30.59
N SER A 221 12.42 -21.33 31.32
CA SER A 221 13.08 -22.56 31.79
C SER A 221 13.29 -23.56 30.65
N HIS A 222 12.31 -23.71 29.74
CA HIS A 222 12.49 -24.50 28.52
C HIS A 222 13.55 -23.92 27.59
N LEU A 223 13.63 -22.59 27.43
CA LEU A 223 14.69 -21.96 26.63
C LEU A 223 16.09 -22.30 27.18
N ARG A 224 16.24 -22.34 28.51
CA ARG A 224 17.49 -22.76 29.18
C ARG A 224 17.79 -24.24 28.96
N ASN A 225 16.79 -25.10 29.04
CA ASN A 225 16.94 -26.55 28.98
C ASN A 225 17.04 -27.11 27.55
N ALA A 226 16.54 -26.38 26.54
CA ALA A 226 16.50 -26.85 25.14
C ALA A 226 17.89 -26.99 24.49
N GLY A 227 18.89 -26.24 24.98
CA GLY A 227 20.23 -26.19 24.41
C GLY A 227 20.24 -25.80 22.92
N LEU A 228 21.35 -26.06 22.23
CA LEU A 228 21.50 -25.79 20.78
C LEU A 228 20.77 -26.82 19.88
N GLY A 229 20.05 -27.79 20.44
CA GLY A 229 19.66 -29.03 19.77
C GLY A 229 18.49 -28.95 18.79
N SER A 230 17.46 -28.13 19.06
CA SER A 230 16.27 -28.00 18.19
C SER A 230 16.00 -26.56 17.81
N GLN A 231 16.59 -26.11 16.71
CA GLN A 231 16.43 -24.75 16.19
C GLN A 231 14.95 -24.36 15.99
N ARG A 232 14.09 -25.30 15.58
CA ARG A 232 12.65 -25.05 15.37
C ARG A 232 11.90 -24.83 16.69
N SER A 233 12.24 -25.56 17.74
CA SER A 233 11.65 -25.39 19.07
C SER A 233 12.09 -24.08 19.71
N ILE A 234 13.37 -23.70 19.56
CA ILE A 234 13.89 -22.40 20.02
C ILE A 234 13.12 -21.25 19.34
N HIS A 235 12.94 -21.30 18.01
CA HIS A 235 12.16 -20.28 17.29
C HIS A 235 10.71 -20.17 17.78
N ALA A 236 10.04 -21.30 18.02
CA ALA A 236 8.70 -21.32 18.58
C ALA A 236 8.63 -20.63 19.96
N ILE A 237 9.61 -20.90 20.83
CA ILE A 237 9.70 -20.31 22.17
C ILE A 237 9.99 -18.79 22.10
N LEU A 238 10.93 -18.35 21.27
CA LEU A 238 11.22 -16.91 21.08
C LEU A 238 9.99 -16.16 20.54
N ARG A 239 9.31 -16.73 19.54
CA ARG A 239 8.08 -16.16 18.99
C ARG A 239 6.98 -16.08 20.04
N ALA A 240 6.76 -17.13 20.82
CA ALA A 240 5.76 -17.14 21.90
C ALA A 240 6.08 -16.11 23.00
N LEU A 241 7.34 -15.97 23.42
CA LEU A 241 7.76 -14.95 24.37
C LEU A 241 7.45 -13.53 23.86
N ARG A 242 7.76 -13.26 22.58
CA ARG A 242 7.49 -11.99 21.91
C ARG A 242 5.98 -11.71 21.78
N GLU A 243 5.20 -12.66 21.27
CA GLU A 243 3.76 -12.50 21.03
C GLU A 243 2.95 -12.38 22.33
N GLY A 244 3.41 -12.99 23.42
CA GLY A 244 2.85 -12.80 24.76
C GLY A 244 3.27 -11.53 25.49
N GLY A 245 4.16 -10.71 24.89
CA GLY A 245 4.72 -9.52 25.53
C GLY A 245 5.42 -9.84 26.86
N MET A 246 6.17 -10.94 26.91
CA MET A 246 6.90 -11.41 28.08
C MET A 246 8.37 -11.00 28.05
N ASN A 247 8.92 -10.77 29.25
CA ASN A 247 10.33 -10.45 29.41
C ASN A 247 11.19 -11.72 29.36
N LEU A 248 12.39 -11.59 28.78
CA LEU A 248 13.43 -12.62 28.82
C LEU A 248 14.06 -12.65 30.22
N ASP A 249 14.27 -13.85 30.80
CA ASP A 249 15.10 -14.01 32.01
C ASP A 249 16.55 -13.61 31.67
N PRO A 250 17.17 -12.64 32.39
CA PRO A 250 18.58 -12.25 32.23
C PRO A 250 19.58 -13.40 32.12
N LYS A 251 19.29 -14.56 32.72
CA LYS A 251 20.13 -15.76 32.65
C LYS A 251 20.15 -16.42 31.27
N ASN A 252 19.19 -16.13 30.41
CA ASN A 252 19.07 -16.67 29.06
C ASN A 252 19.73 -15.78 27.99
N THR A 253 20.20 -14.58 28.35
CA THR A 253 20.90 -13.65 27.46
C THR A 253 22.09 -14.27 26.70
N PRO A 254 22.96 -15.13 27.30
CA PRO A 254 24.05 -15.78 26.56
C PRO A 254 23.56 -16.67 25.42
N LEU A 255 22.47 -17.42 25.60
CA LEU A 255 21.89 -18.26 24.54
C LEU A 255 21.39 -17.41 23.37
N ILE A 256 20.85 -16.22 23.63
CA ILE A 256 20.45 -15.28 22.58
C ILE A 256 21.68 -14.75 21.82
N PHE A 257 22.78 -14.45 22.52
CA PHE A 257 24.03 -14.04 21.88
C PHE A 257 24.60 -15.14 20.98
N ASP A 258 24.58 -16.40 21.43
CA ASP A 258 24.99 -17.55 20.62
C ASP A 258 24.08 -17.75 19.40
N ILE A 259 22.76 -17.59 19.55
CA ILE A 259 21.79 -17.63 18.45
C ILE A 259 22.08 -16.54 17.40
N ILE A 260 22.43 -15.32 17.83
CA ILE A 260 22.78 -14.21 16.94
C ILE A 260 24.15 -14.43 16.28
N LYS A 261 25.12 -15.01 16.99
CA LYS A 261 26.48 -15.28 16.51
C LYS A 261 26.56 -16.43 15.51
N HIS A 262 25.80 -17.49 15.73
CA HIS A 262 25.86 -18.71 14.92
C HIS A 262 24.85 -18.77 13.77
N ARG A 263 24.02 -17.73 13.57
CA ARG A 263 23.08 -17.63 12.45
C ARG A 263 23.59 -16.71 11.35
N SER A 264 24.36 -17.27 10.42
CA SER A 264 24.66 -16.66 9.13
C SER A 264 23.69 -17.18 8.05
N LEU A 265 22.77 -16.31 7.63
CA LEU A 265 21.85 -16.40 6.47
C LEU A 265 20.85 -17.59 6.39
N PRO A 266 19.65 -17.36 5.81
CA PRO A 266 19.04 -16.04 5.60
C PRO A 266 18.65 -15.39 6.95
N PRO A 267 18.47 -14.07 7.03
CA PRO A 267 18.01 -13.38 8.24
C PRO A 267 16.53 -13.71 8.53
N THR A 268 16.31 -14.87 9.13
CA THR A 268 14.97 -15.32 9.53
C THR A 268 14.37 -14.42 10.62
N GLN A 269 13.03 -14.40 10.69
CA GLN A 269 12.24 -13.78 11.77
C GLN A 269 12.83 -13.99 13.18
N ALA A 270 13.46 -15.14 13.44
CA ALA A 270 14.09 -15.46 14.70
C ALA A 270 15.22 -14.50 15.14
N ILE A 271 15.90 -13.81 14.22
CA ILE A 271 16.86 -12.75 14.58
C ILE A 271 16.09 -11.55 15.12
N LEU A 272 15.03 -11.12 14.43
CA LEU A 272 14.16 -10.04 14.90
C LEU A 272 13.49 -10.38 16.23
N ASP A 273 13.04 -11.63 16.42
CA ASP A 273 12.50 -12.12 17.68
C ASP A 273 13.56 -12.10 18.81
N ALA A 274 14.80 -12.51 18.51
CA ALA A 274 15.92 -12.45 19.45
C ALA A 274 16.25 -11.01 19.89
N PHE A 275 16.38 -10.07 18.95
CA PHE A 275 16.65 -8.66 19.25
C PHE A 275 15.47 -7.99 19.97
N SER A 276 14.23 -8.27 19.57
CA SER A 276 13.01 -7.79 20.25
C SER A 276 12.87 -8.34 21.68
N LEU A 277 13.48 -9.48 22.00
CA LEU A 277 13.53 -9.98 23.38
C LEU A 277 14.71 -9.40 24.16
N LEU A 278 15.84 -9.10 23.51
CA LEU A 278 16.95 -8.36 24.14
C LEU A 278 16.53 -6.97 24.62
N SER A 279 15.61 -6.27 23.93
CA SER A 279 15.10 -4.97 24.41
C SER A 279 14.31 -5.05 25.73
N THR A 280 13.87 -6.24 26.15
CA THR A 280 13.25 -6.46 27.47
C THR A 280 14.26 -6.63 28.61
N VAL A 281 15.54 -6.82 28.28
CA VAL A 281 16.63 -7.01 29.24
C VAL A 281 17.28 -5.65 29.54
N PRO A 282 17.55 -5.29 30.81
CA PRO A 282 18.15 -4.01 31.13
C PRO A 282 19.60 -3.90 30.60
N SER A 283 19.97 -2.70 30.16
CA SER A 283 21.19 -2.43 29.38
C SER A 283 22.51 -2.73 30.10
N ASN A 284 22.50 -2.72 31.45
CA ASN A 284 23.64 -3.12 32.28
C ASN A 284 23.96 -4.61 32.12
N VAL A 285 22.95 -5.48 32.11
CA VAL A 285 23.11 -6.93 31.92
C VAL A 285 23.64 -7.24 30.52
N ILE A 286 23.13 -6.55 29.50
CA ILE A 286 23.62 -6.68 28.11
C ILE A 286 25.10 -6.32 28.06
N SER A 287 25.50 -5.19 28.65
CA SER A 287 26.89 -4.73 28.69
C SER A 287 27.81 -5.70 29.46
N GLU A 288 27.34 -6.25 30.58
CA GLU A 288 28.09 -7.24 31.38
C GLU A 288 28.38 -8.52 30.57
N TYR A 289 27.40 -9.02 29.80
CA TYR A 289 27.61 -10.17 28.93
C TYR A 289 28.43 -9.84 27.67
N GLN A 290 28.30 -8.62 27.11
CA GLN A 290 29.18 -8.16 26.02
C GLN A 290 30.65 -8.17 26.45
N ALA A 291 30.97 -7.65 27.64
CA ALA A 291 32.32 -7.67 28.20
C ALA A 291 32.82 -9.11 28.44
N LYS A 292 32.00 -9.97 29.05
CA LYS A 292 32.34 -11.39 29.31
C LYS A 292 32.58 -12.21 28.05
N LEU A 293 31.81 -11.99 26.98
CA LEU A 293 31.87 -12.76 25.74
C LEU A 293 32.75 -12.09 24.65
N SER A 294 33.22 -10.87 24.89
CA SER A 294 33.95 -10.04 23.91
C SER A 294 33.23 -9.96 22.55
N TYR A 295 31.90 -9.89 22.58
CA TYR A 295 31.04 -9.94 21.39
C TYR A 295 29.81 -9.06 21.57
N SER A 296 29.55 -8.17 20.60
CA SER A 296 28.33 -7.38 20.56
C SER A 296 27.28 -8.03 19.65
N PRO A 297 26.00 -8.13 20.06
CA PRO A 297 24.92 -8.60 19.18
C PRO A 297 24.84 -7.82 17.86
N ALA A 298 25.13 -6.52 17.88
CA ALA A 298 25.17 -5.66 16.69
C ALA A 298 26.21 -6.12 15.64
N ALA A 299 27.30 -6.79 16.06
CA ALA A 299 28.27 -7.35 15.12
C ALA A 299 27.70 -8.54 14.32
N GLY A 300 26.73 -9.27 14.88
CA GLY A 300 26.08 -10.40 14.20
C GLY A 300 25.25 -9.98 12.98
N ILE A 301 24.66 -8.78 13.02
CA ILE A 301 23.86 -8.21 11.93
C ILE A 301 24.68 -7.34 10.96
N ARG A 302 25.99 -7.15 11.20
CA ARG A 302 26.89 -6.32 10.38
C ARG A 302 26.94 -6.73 8.90
N HIS A 303 26.67 -8.00 8.59
CA HIS A 303 26.60 -8.52 7.22
C HIS A 303 25.40 -7.95 6.42
N LEU A 304 24.31 -7.57 7.08
CA LEU A 304 23.08 -7.10 6.45
C LEU A 304 23.18 -5.65 5.93
N ILE A 305 24.09 -4.84 6.48
CA ILE A 305 24.35 -3.46 6.02
C ILE A 305 24.71 -3.43 4.53
N LYS A 306 25.40 -4.46 4.04
CA LYS A 306 25.90 -4.56 2.67
C LYS A 306 24.90 -5.21 1.71
N SER A 307 23.70 -5.57 2.16
CA SER A 307 22.69 -6.20 1.31
C SER A 307 22.01 -5.17 0.39
N CYS A 308 21.62 -5.63 -0.79
CA CYS A 308 20.81 -4.87 -1.73
C CYS A 308 19.30 -5.11 -1.54
N ASP A 309 18.88 -6.07 -0.70
CA ASP A 309 17.47 -6.32 -0.41
C ASP A 309 16.96 -5.34 0.67
N ALA A 310 15.89 -4.62 0.34
CA ALA A 310 15.20 -3.72 1.25
C ALA A 310 14.71 -4.44 2.52
N ASN A 311 14.28 -5.71 2.43
CA ASN A 311 13.82 -6.47 3.59
C ASN A 311 14.97 -6.74 4.57
N GLU A 312 16.16 -7.09 4.07
CA GLU A 312 17.35 -7.31 4.90
C GLU A 312 17.84 -6.01 5.55
N GLN A 313 17.82 -4.90 4.81
CA GLN A 313 18.11 -3.55 5.34
C GLN A 313 17.10 -3.14 6.43
N TYR A 314 15.80 -3.41 6.22
CA TYR A 314 14.77 -3.12 7.21
C TYR A 314 14.91 -4.00 8.46
N ILE A 315 15.23 -5.29 8.31
CA ILE A 315 15.52 -6.19 9.44
C ILE A 315 16.75 -5.70 10.20
N PHE A 316 17.81 -5.28 9.51
CA PHE A 316 19.02 -4.72 10.13
C PHE A 316 18.69 -3.50 11.01
N ILE A 317 18.03 -2.48 10.46
CA ILE A 317 17.67 -1.27 11.20
C ILE A 317 16.66 -1.56 12.32
N SER A 318 15.71 -2.47 12.09
CA SER A 318 14.77 -2.91 13.13
C SER A 318 15.51 -3.56 14.30
N CYS A 319 16.45 -4.48 14.04
CA CYS A 319 17.30 -5.09 15.05
C CYS A 319 18.13 -4.04 15.81
N LEU A 320 18.70 -3.07 15.10
CA LEU A 320 19.46 -1.98 15.71
C LEU A 320 18.58 -1.07 16.61
N SER A 321 17.33 -0.84 16.23
CA SER A 321 16.35 -0.05 17.02
C SER A 321 15.94 -0.71 18.34
N PHE A 322 16.06 -2.03 18.47
CA PHE A 322 15.83 -2.75 19.71
C PHE A 322 17.03 -2.70 20.68
N LEU A 323 18.24 -2.32 20.21
CA LEU A 323 19.41 -2.21 21.08
C LEU A 323 19.59 -0.78 21.61
N PRO A 324 19.83 -0.60 22.93
CA PRO A 324 20.14 0.71 23.48
C PRO A 324 21.49 1.21 22.90
N PRO A 325 21.59 2.47 22.44
CA PRO A 325 22.79 3.03 21.81
C PRO A 325 24.10 2.82 22.59
N SER A 326 24.03 2.81 23.92
CA SER A 326 25.19 2.55 24.80
C SER A 326 25.87 1.17 24.61
N THR A 327 25.25 0.25 23.86
CA THR A 327 25.78 -1.11 23.58
C THR A 327 26.46 -1.24 22.22
N TRP A 328 26.44 -0.19 21.37
CA TRP A 328 27.00 -0.26 20.02
C TRP A 328 27.54 1.07 19.46
N ALA A 329 27.00 2.22 19.88
CA ALA A 329 27.36 3.56 19.38
C ALA A 329 28.59 4.19 20.09
N GLY A 330 29.36 3.41 20.85
CA GLY A 330 30.64 3.81 21.42
C GLY A 330 30.60 5.02 22.37
N SER A 331 29.49 5.27 23.07
CA SER A 331 29.28 6.46 23.91
C SER A 331 29.95 6.41 25.29
N ARG A 332 30.71 5.35 25.60
CA ARG A 332 31.44 5.16 26.87
C ARG A 332 32.78 4.50 26.60
N PRO A 333 33.87 4.84 27.32
CA PRO A 333 35.20 4.25 27.09
C PRO A 333 35.25 2.73 27.38
N GLU A 334 34.29 2.19 28.15
CA GLU A 334 34.18 0.76 28.45
C GLU A 334 33.61 -0.06 27.27
N ASN A 335 32.83 0.56 26.38
CA ASN A 335 32.18 -0.08 25.23
C ASN A 335 32.61 0.64 23.94
N PRO A 336 33.56 0.11 23.15
CA PRO A 336 33.96 0.73 21.89
C PRO A 336 32.84 0.71 20.85
N ALA A 337 33.01 1.52 19.79
CA ALA A 337 32.18 1.49 18.60
C ALA A 337 32.16 0.08 17.98
N VAL A 338 30.98 -0.40 17.57
CA VAL A 338 30.85 -1.70 16.87
C VAL A 338 30.94 -1.57 15.35
N PHE A 339 30.56 -0.39 14.84
CA PHE A 339 30.56 -0.05 13.42
C PHE A 339 31.65 0.98 13.11
N ASP A 340 32.30 0.82 11.96
CA ASP A 340 33.34 1.73 11.49
C ASP A 340 32.73 2.95 10.77
N GLU A 341 33.51 4.03 10.53
CA GLU A 341 33.03 5.29 9.92
C GLU A 341 32.23 5.06 8.62
N TRP A 342 32.73 4.17 7.74
CA TRP A 342 32.06 3.81 6.49
C TRP A 342 30.71 3.08 6.70
N GLU A 343 30.57 2.27 7.75
CA GLU A 343 29.33 1.55 8.03
C GLU A 343 28.27 2.48 8.61
N VAL A 344 28.69 3.45 9.44
CA VAL A 344 27.83 4.54 9.89
C VAL A 344 27.38 5.42 8.71
N GLN A 345 28.23 5.66 7.71
CA GLN A 345 27.84 6.35 6.47
C GLN A 345 26.78 5.57 5.68
N GLU A 346 26.90 4.24 5.56
CA GLU A 346 25.84 3.42 4.94
C GLU A 346 24.53 3.42 5.75
N ILE A 347 24.59 3.48 7.09
CA ILE A 347 23.39 3.67 7.94
C ILE A 347 22.74 5.04 7.65
N ILE A 348 23.53 6.12 7.59
CA ILE A 348 23.02 7.48 7.30
C ILE A 348 22.42 7.55 5.88
N LYS A 349 23.02 6.86 4.91
CA LYS A 349 22.52 6.76 3.53
C LYS A 349 21.13 6.12 3.43
N LEU A 350 20.72 5.27 4.38
CA LEU A 350 19.36 4.72 4.44
C LEU A 350 18.28 5.79 4.71
N LEU A 351 18.64 6.98 5.19
CA LEU A 351 17.74 8.15 5.22
C LEU A 351 17.27 8.58 3.83
N ASN A 352 18.03 8.26 2.78
CA ASN A 352 17.67 8.53 1.39
C ASN A 352 16.91 7.37 0.70
N SER A 353 16.62 6.28 1.42
CA SER A 353 15.86 5.14 0.87
C SER A 353 14.48 5.58 0.35
N GLN A 354 14.02 4.93 -0.73
CA GLN A 354 12.68 5.12 -1.27
C GLN A 354 11.61 4.62 -0.28
N ASP A 355 11.92 3.57 0.50
CA ASP A 355 11.01 3.01 1.50
C ASP A 355 10.90 3.90 2.75
N ASN A 356 9.66 4.31 3.04
CA ASN A 356 9.26 5.05 4.24
C ASN A 356 9.58 4.31 5.54
N LEU A 357 9.40 2.99 5.58
CA LEU A 357 9.64 2.18 6.77
C LEU A 357 11.13 2.16 7.13
N ILE A 358 12.01 1.97 6.15
CA ILE A 358 13.47 2.05 6.33
C ILE A 358 13.88 3.46 6.79
N ARG A 359 13.40 4.53 6.12
CA ARG A 359 13.73 5.91 6.53
C ARG A 359 13.33 6.19 7.97
N LYS A 360 12.08 5.90 8.36
CA LYS A 360 11.57 6.11 9.72
C LYS A 360 12.30 5.30 10.77
N ALA A 361 12.57 4.03 10.49
CA ALA A 361 13.31 3.18 11.42
C ALA A 361 14.74 3.71 11.61
N THR A 362 15.37 4.19 10.54
CA THR A 362 16.71 4.82 10.57
C THR A 362 16.70 6.12 11.37
N LEU A 363 15.73 6.99 11.11
CA LEU A 363 15.53 8.24 11.87
C LEU A 363 15.30 7.98 13.37
N LYS A 364 14.55 6.93 13.75
CA LYS A 364 14.37 6.53 15.16
C LYS A 364 15.67 6.06 15.81
N VAL A 365 16.49 5.30 15.08
CA VAL A 365 17.83 4.88 15.54
C VAL A 365 18.75 6.08 15.72
N LEU A 366 18.82 6.99 14.74
CA LEU A 366 19.67 8.18 14.86
C LEU A 366 19.20 9.13 15.95
N TYR A 367 17.89 9.29 16.14
CA TYR A 367 17.30 10.07 17.23
C TYR A 367 17.66 9.51 18.61
N SER A 368 17.62 8.17 18.78
CA SER A 368 17.98 7.55 20.06
C SER A 368 19.47 7.63 20.36
N VAL A 369 20.33 7.60 19.34
CA VAL A 369 21.78 7.86 19.47
C VAL A 369 22.06 9.30 19.87
N ASN A 370 21.56 10.27 19.08
CA ASN A 370 21.70 11.69 19.37
C ASN A 370 20.62 12.52 18.62
N PRO A 371 19.68 13.17 19.31
CA PRO A 371 18.65 14.02 18.70
C PRO A 371 19.20 15.13 17.77
N SER A 372 20.42 15.62 18.01
CA SER A 372 21.01 16.68 17.18
C SER A 372 21.24 16.25 15.72
N ILE A 373 21.50 14.95 15.47
CA ILE A 373 21.69 14.41 14.11
C ILE A 373 20.42 14.59 13.27
N VAL A 374 19.25 14.34 13.89
CA VAL A 374 17.95 14.50 13.21
C VAL A 374 17.60 15.98 13.04
N ALA A 375 17.98 16.83 13.99
CA ALA A 375 17.81 18.28 13.87
C ALA A 375 18.67 18.90 12.76
N THR A 376 19.94 18.47 12.61
CA THR A 376 20.82 18.90 11.50
C THR A 376 20.33 18.36 10.16
N TYR A 377 19.88 17.11 10.11
CA TYR A 377 19.27 16.54 8.89
C TYR A 377 18.01 17.31 8.46
N TYR A 378 17.13 17.64 9.41
CA TYR A 378 15.93 18.45 9.16
C TYR A 378 16.27 19.84 8.65
N SER A 379 17.23 20.54 9.27
CA SER A 379 17.59 21.90 8.87
C SER A 379 18.18 21.95 7.46
N GLN A 380 18.96 20.94 7.07
CA GLN A 380 19.57 20.86 5.74
C GLN A 380 18.60 20.41 4.66
N LEU A 381 17.69 19.47 4.95
CA LEU A 381 16.59 19.16 4.03
C LEU A 381 15.73 20.42 3.78
N THR A 382 15.46 21.21 4.82
CA THR A 382 14.72 22.48 4.72
C THR A 382 15.47 23.51 3.87
N GLN A 383 16.79 23.64 4.03
CA GLN A 383 17.65 24.46 3.15
C GLN A 383 17.74 23.93 1.70
N GLY A 384 17.50 22.63 1.50
CA GLY A 384 17.46 21.98 0.20
C GLY A 384 16.16 22.20 -0.59
N VAL A 385 15.10 22.70 0.04
CA VAL A 385 13.82 22.99 -0.63
C VAL A 385 13.96 24.23 -1.52
N ARG A 386 14.37 24.02 -2.78
CA ARG A 386 14.47 25.08 -3.79
C ARG A 386 13.15 25.25 -4.56
N THR A 387 12.83 26.51 -4.87
CA THR A 387 11.62 26.88 -5.63
C THR A 387 11.55 26.26 -7.03
N GLU A 388 12.68 25.86 -7.61
CA GLU A 388 12.81 25.29 -8.95
C GLU A 388 12.54 23.77 -9.02
N LEU A 389 12.42 23.08 -7.89
CA LEU A 389 12.17 21.62 -7.87
C LEU A 389 10.80 21.25 -8.49
N SER A 390 10.78 20.11 -9.18
CA SER A 390 9.55 19.45 -9.67
C SER A 390 8.55 19.19 -8.54
N VAL A 391 7.26 19.21 -8.87
CA VAL A 391 6.15 19.00 -7.91
C VAL A 391 6.31 17.69 -7.13
N VAL A 392 6.70 16.62 -7.82
CA VAL A 392 6.91 15.29 -7.22
C VAL A 392 8.10 15.33 -6.26
N ALA A 393 9.25 15.88 -6.70
CA ALA A 393 10.44 16.01 -5.87
C ALA A 393 10.23 16.88 -4.62
N LYS A 394 9.41 17.95 -4.73
CA LYS A 394 8.96 18.74 -3.58
C LYS A 394 8.10 17.91 -2.63
N GLY A 395 7.11 17.18 -3.16
CA GLY A 395 6.28 16.26 -2.37
C GLY A 395 7.11 15.25 -1.58
N ASP A 396 8.06 14.57 -2.23
CA ASP A 396 8.96 13.61 -1.59
C ASP A 396 9.85 14.24 -0.52
N CYS A 397 10.39 15.44 -0.77
CA CYS A 397 11.20 16.16 0.21
C CYS A 397 10.38 16.56 1.44
N VAL A 398 9.14 17.04 1.25
CA VAL A 398 8.23 17.38 2.34
C VAL A 398 7.81 16.14 3.12
N LEU A 399 7.54 15.01 2.45
CA LEU A 399 7.25 13.74 3.12
C LEU A 399 8.43 13.27 4.00
N ARG A 400 9.68 13.44 3.56
CA ARG A 400 10.88 13.15 4.38
C ARG A 400 11.01 14.09 5.59
N LEU A 401 10.68 15.38 5.43
CA LEU A 401 10.65 16.35 6.52
C LEU A 401 9.56 16.00 7.55
N LEU A 402 8.37 15.58 7.10
CA LEU A 402 7.30 15.08 7.96
C LEU A 402 7.70 13.80 8.70
N ASP A 403 8.41 12.87 8.05
CA ASP A 403 8.93 11.65 8.70
C ASP A 403 9.90 12.00 9.86
N ALA A 404 10.72 13.06 9.73
CA ALA A 404 11.59 13.54 10.80
C ALA A 404 10.83 14.25 11.93
N MET A 405 9.88 15.13 11.58
CA MET A 405 9.03 15.84 12.56
C MET A 405 8.19 14.88 13.41
N GLU A 406 7.61 13.85 12.80
CA GLU A 406 6.84 12.84 13.52
C GLU A 406 7.68 12.08 14.55
N ILE A 407 8.99 11.95 14.36
CA ILE A 407 9.87 11.24 15.29
C ILE A 407 10.33 12.14 16.43
N GLN A 408 10.62 13.42 16.15
CA GLN A 408 11.01 14.42 17.15
C GLN A 408 9.85 14.82 18.08
N TYR A 409 8.63 14.93 17.54
CA TYR A 409 7.46 15.47 18.25
C TYR A 409 6.30 14.46 18.33
N GLN A 410 6.61 13.23 18.78
CA GLN A 410 5.61 12.14 18.89
C GLN A 410 4.47 12.48 19.86
N GLU A 411 4.78 13.19 20.95
CA GLU A 411 3.86 13.48 22.06
C GLU A 411 3.40 14.96 22.08
N ASP A 412 4.25 15.91 21.65
CA ASP A 412 3.90 17.34 21.66
C ASP A 412 3.19 17.77 20.36
N SER A 413 1.86 17.75 20.43
CA SER A 413 0.97 18.14 19.33
C SER A 413 0.99 19.63 19.00
N GLU A 414 1.35 20.51 19.95
CA GLU A 414 1.39 21.96 19.73
C GLU A 414 2.69 22.40 19.05
N GLN A 415 3.82 21.78 19.39
CA GLN A 415 5.10 21.96 18.70
C GLN A 415 5.02 21.37 17.28
N TYR A 416 4.42 20.19 17.11
CA TYR A 416 4.17 19.63 15.79
C TYR A 416 3.29 20.56 14.92
N ALA A 417 2.22 21.13 15.48
CA ALA A 417 1.36 22.10 14.79
C ALA A 417 2.09 23.41 14.41
N ARG A 418 3.04 23.88 15.22
CA ARG A 418 3.88 25.05 14.89
C ARG A 418 4.83 24.75 13.74
N LEU A 419 5.62 23.68 13.86
CA LEU A 419 6.60 23.29 12.86
C LEU A 419 5.97 22.92 11.52
N LEU A 420 4.76 22.36 11.52
CA LEU A 420 4.03 22.07 10.28
C LEU A 420 3.65 23.34 9.52
N ARG A 421 3.30 24.42 10.24
CA ARG A 421 3.04 25.73 9.64
C ARG A 421 4.31 26.38 9.13
N GLU A 422 5.40 26.31 9.88
CA GLU A 422 6.72 26.81 9.46
C GLU A 422 7.22 26.07 8.21
N LEU A 423 7.08 24.74 8.16
CA LEU A 423 7.41 23.92 7.00
C LEU A 423 6.62 24.34 5.74
N PHE A 424 5.28 24.41 5.83
CA PHE A 424 4.48 24.84 4.68
C PHE A 424 4.72 26.32 4.31
N ALA A 425 5.03 27.19 5.28
CA ALA A 425 5.42 28.57 4.99
C ALA A 425 6.74 28.67 4.21
N ILE A 426 7.68 27.73 4.41
CA ILE A 426 8.94 27.65 3.64
C ILE A 426 8.70 27.00 2.27
N VAL A 427 7.95 25.90 2.21
CA VAL A 427 7.69 25.13 0.98
C VAL A 427 6.83 25.90 -0.01
N GLU A 428 5.83 26.63 0.49
CA GLU A 428 4.84 27.36 -0.33
C GLU A 428 5.14 28.86 -0.41
N GLY A 429 6.18 29.35 0.28
CA GLY A 429 6.48 30.77 0.44
C GLY A 429 7.89 31.20 0.06
N ASP A 430 8.09 31.48 -1.25
CA ASP A 430 8.71 32.73 -1.70
C ASP A 430 8.38 33.06 -3.17
N VAL A 431 7.13 32.84 -3.59
CA VAL A 431 6.67 33.19 -4.94
C VAL A 431 5.88 34.50 -4.90
N GLN A 432 6.46 35.54 -5.51
CA GLN A 432 5.92 36.90 -5.58
C GLN A 432 4.52 36.93 -6.26
N GLY A 433 3.47 36.79 -5.45
CA GLY A 433 2.08 37.05 -5.84
C GLY A 433 1.43 36.02 -6.77
N ARG A 434 1.90 34.76 -6.85
CA ARG A 434 1.29 33.70 -7.70
C ARG A 434 0.90 32.43 -6.94
N ILE A 435 0.22 32.57 -5.81
CA ILE A 435 -0.32 31.45 -5.02
C ILE A 435 -1.26 30.57 -5.88
N GLU A 436 -2.00 31.18 -6.81
CA GLU A 436 -2.87 30.51 -7.79
C GLU A 436 -2.18 29.44 -8.65
N THR A 437 -0.85 29.53 -8.83
CA THR A 437 -0.06 28.62 -9.69
C THR A 437 0.65 27.50 -8.91
N LEU A 438 0.58 27.51 -7.58
CA LEU A 438 1.20 26.47 -6.76
C LEU A 438 0.31 25.19 -6.75
N PRO A 439 0.86 24.02 -7.06
CA PRO A 439 0.14 22.75 -6.98
C PRO A 439 -0.04 22.31 -5.53
N VAL A 440 -1.10 21.52 -5.27
CA VAL A 440 -1.35 20.89 -3.97
C VAL A 440 -0.51 19.62 -3.85
N LEU A 441 0.21 19.45 -2.74
CA LEU A 441 1.00 18.24 -2.48
C LEU A 441 0.11 17.15 -1.85
N GLU A 442 -0.62 16.40 -2.69
CA GLU A 442 -1.66 15.45 -2.26
C GLU A 442 -1.18 14.44 -1.22
N GLY A 443 -0.01 13.82 -1.44
CA GLY A 443 0.57 12.87 -0.49
C GLY A 443 0.86 13.47 0.88
N CYS A 444 1.14 14.78 0.97
CA CYS A 444 1.32 15.49 2.24
C CYS A 444 -0.03 15.75 2.94
N VAL A 445 -1.09 16.04 2.19
CA VAL A 445 -2.46 16.18 2.73
C VAL A 445 -2.89 14.86 3.37
N ASP A 446 -2.79 13.75 2.64
CA ASP A 446 -3.05 12.38 3.13
C ASP A 446 -2.27 12.09 4.41
N ARG A 447 -0.98 12.43 4.44
CA ARG A 447 -0.09 12.16 5.57
C ARG A 447 -0.53 12.88 6.84
N VAL A 448 -0.84 14.17 6.74
CA VAL A 448 -1.25 15.01 7.87
C VAL A 448 -2.63 14.61 8.38
N LEU A 449 -3.60 14.40 7.50
CA LEU A 449 -4.96 14.01 7.92
C LEU A 449 -4.97 12.62 8.59
N ASN A 450 -4.19 11.66 8.10
CA ASN A 450 -4.03 10.37 8.77
C ASN A 450 -3.36 10.50 10.15
N ARG A 451 -2.38 11.40 10.33
CA ARG A 451 -1.77 11.68 11.65
C ARG A 451 -2.80 12.26 12.63
N VAL A 452 -3.65 13.21 12.19
CA VAL A 452 -4.75 13.76 13.01
C VAL A 452 -5.77 12.68 13.38
N ARG A 453 -6.18 11.84 12.42
CA ARG A 453 -7.15 10.76 12.64
C ARG A 453 -6.64 9.69 13.62
N ASN A 454 -5.34 9.43 13.64
CA ASN A 454 -4.69 8.45 14.50
C ASN A 454 -4.27 8.99 15.88
N ALA A 455 -4.33 10.32 16.10
CA ALA A 455 -4.06 10.92 17.41
C ALA A 455 -5.19 10.65 18.42
N ASP A 456 -4.85 10.56 19.70
CA ASP A 456 -5.83 10.50 20.80
C ASP A 456 -6.68 11.78 20.85
N MET A 457 -7.81 11.73 21.56
CA MET A 457 -8.80 12.82 21.54
C MET A 457 -8.26 14.17 22.03
N ILE A 458 -7.32 14.17 22.98
CA ILE A 458 -6.77 15.41 23.57
C ILE A 458 -5.74 16.01 22.61
N SER A 459 -4.74 15.22 22.23
CA SER A 459 -3.72 15.60 21.25
C SER A 459 -4.32 16.06 19.93
N ARG A 460 -5.38 15.39 19.46
CA ARG A 460 -6.11 15.75 18.24
C ARG A 460 -6.74 17.13 18.31
N ILE A 461 -7.42 17.47 19.41
CA ILE A 461 -8.04 18.79 19.56
C ILE A 461 -6.95 19.87 19.66
N ALA A 462 -5.85 19.61 20.38
CA ALA A 462 -4.71 20.52 20.46
C ALA A 462 -4.05 20.76 19.09
N LEU A 463 -3.77 19.69 18.34
CA LEU A 463 -3.20 19.73 16.99
C LEU A 463 -4.09 20.52 16.02
N VAL A 464 -5.38 20.19 15.95
CA VAL A 464 -6.33 20.88 15.05
C VAL A 464 -6.50 22.34 15.44
N THR A 465 -6.55 22.65 16.74
CA THR A 465 -6.59 24.04 17.24
C THR A 465 -5.34 24.81 16.82
N GLY A 466 -4.14 24.26 17.06
CA GLY A 466 -2.86 24.87 16.71
C GLY A 466 -2.63 25.08 15.21
N LEU A 467 -3.30 24.30 14.36
CA LEU A 467 -3.30 24.48 12.90
C LEU A 467 -4.32 25.53 12.43
N ILE A 468 -5.48 25.66 13.08
CA ILE A 468 -6.57 26.56 12.66
C ILE A 468 -6.41 27.99 13.17
N VAL A 469 -5.72 28.24 14.29
CA VAL A 469 -5.45 29.61 14.82
C VAL A 469 -4.99 30.63 13.76
N PRO A 470 -4.04 30.34 12.85
CA PRO A 470 -3.62 31.26 11.77
C PRO A 470 -4.73 31.69 10.80
N LEU A 471 -5.84 30.95 10.68
CA LEU A 471 -6.97 31.41 9.86
C LEU A 471 -7.58 32.68 10.45
N THR A 472 -7.64 32.80 11.78
CA THR A 472 -8.15 33.98 12.48
C THR A 472 -7.20 35.17 12.42
N GLU A 473 -5.89 34.93 12.25
CA GLU A 473 -4.88 35.97 12.04
C GLU A 473 -4.98 36.49 10.60
N LEU A 474 -5.55 37.68 10.40
CA LEU A 474 -5.92 38.18 9.07
C LEU A 474 -4.74 38.39 8.10
N ASP A 475 -3.51 38.44 8.59
CA ASP A 475 -2.30 38.71 7.79
C ASP A 475 -1.39 37.49 7.60
N ALA A 476 -1.73 36.35 8.22
CA ALA A 476 -0.98 35.11 8.04
C ALA A 476 -1.11 34.58 6.60
N ARG A 477 0.03 34.33 5.94
CA ARG A 477 0.06 33.68 4.61
C ARG A 477 -0.12 32.17 4.79
N ILE A 478 -1.02 31.60 4.00
CA ILE A 478 -1.36 30.17 4.00
C ILE A 478 -1.31 29.72 2.53
N GLY A 479 -0.48 28.75 2.21
CA GLY A 479 -0.37 28.19 0.86
C GLY A 479 -1.47 27.16 0.56
N PRO A 480 -1.56 26.68 -0.69
CA PRO A 480 -2.69 25.86 -1.14
C PRO A 480 -2.78 24.50 -0.45
N THR A 481 -1.66 23.83 -0.17
CA THR A 481 -1.65 22.52 0.50
C THR A 481 -2.10 22.65 1.94
N LEU A 482 -1.57 23.64 2.67
CA LEU A 482 -2.02 23.91 4.04
C LEU A 482 -3.50 24.33 4.06
N MET A 483 -3.97 25.13 3.09
CA MET A 483 -5.38 25.50 3.01
C MET A 483 -6.30 24.28 2.78
N VAL A 484 -5.93 23.34 1.91
CA VAL A 484 -6.72 22.10 1.69
C VAL A 484 -6.79 21.24 2.98
N ILE A 485 -5.68 21.11 3.70
CA ILE A 485 -5.65 20.43 5.02
C ILE A 485 -6.63 21.14 5.98
N LEU A 486 -6.58 22.46 6.05
CA LEU A 486 -7.45 23.25 6.92
C LEU A 486 -8.94 23.13 6.53
N CYS A 487 -9.28 23.11 5.25
CA CYS A 487 -10.64 22.87 4.77
C CYS A 487 -11.20 21.53 5.26
N ALA A 488 -10.40 20.45 5.16
CA ALA A 488 -10.79 19.12 5.64
C ALA A 488 -10.98 19.10 7.16
N LEU A 489 -10.05 19.71 7.92
CA LEU A 489 -10.15 19.80 9.38
C LEU A 489 -11.34 20.65 9.85
N VAL A 490 -11.64 21.76 9.18
CA VAL A 490 -12.81 22.60 9.46
C VAL A 490 -14.11 21.82 9.22
N CYS A 491 -14.22 21.01 8.16
CA CYS A 491 -15.39 20.18 7.91
C CYS A 491 -15.67 19.14 9.03
N GLU A 492 -14.63 18.51 9.56
CA GLU A 492 -14.76 17.41 10.53
C GLU A 492 -14.85 17.89 12.00
N TYR A 493 -14.18 19.02 12.32
CA TYR A 493 -14.00 19.52 13.68
C TYR A 493 -14.72 20.84 14.00
N CYS A 494 -15.48 21.43 13.05
CA CYS A 494 -16.34 22.58 13.35
C CYS A 494 -17.27 22.31 14.55
N GLY A 495 -17.45 23.31 15.41
CA GLY A 495 -18.24 23.21 16.65
C GLY A 495 -17.59 22.44 17.80
N LYS A 496 -16.48 21.72 17.57
CA LYS A 496 -15.72 20.99 18.61
C LYS A 496 -14.49 21.76 19.12
N LEU A 497 -14.15 22.88 18.48
CA LEU A 497 -12.94 23.65 18.73
C LEU A 497 -13.24 24.89 19.60
N PRO A 498 -12.30 25.36 20.43
CA PRO A 498 -12.46 26.54 21.27
C PRO A 498 -12.33 27.88 20.50
N ILE A 499 -12.46 27.86 19.17
CA ILE A 499 -12.27 29.01 18.27
C ILE A 499 -13.63 29.43 17.70
N SER A 500 -13.89 30.73 17.61
CA SER A 500 -15.11 31.28 17.01
C SER A 500 -15.27 30.85 15.55
N PRO A 501 -16.37 30.14 15.17
CA PRO A 501 -16.65 29.78 13.78
C PRO A 501 -16.69 30.98 12.83
N VAL A 502 -17.10 32.16 13.33
CA VAL A 502 -17.22 33.39 12.54
C VAL A 502 -15.85 33.92 12.09
N GLU A 503 -14.84 33.87 12.96
CA GLU A 503 -13.50 34.36 12.62
C GLU A 503 -12.77 33.41 11.66
N ILE A 504 -12.98 32.10 11.79
CA ILE A 504 -12.50 31.11 10.82
C ILE A 504 -13.14 31.39 9.44
N LEU A 505 -14.44 31.62 9.40
CA LEU A 505 -15.18 31.89 8.16
C LEU A 505 -14.71 33.19 7.46
N ARG A 506 -14.49 34.26 8.23
CA ARG A 506 -13.89 35.52 7.73
C ARG A 506 -12.46 35.30 7.20
N GLY A 507 -11.66 34.53 7.93
CA GLY A 507 -10.28 34.18 7.57
C GLY A 507 -10.15 33.39 6.27
N MET A 508 -11.07 32.46 6.02
CA MET A 508 -11.13 31.71 4.76
C MET A 508 -11.62 32.59 3.60
N ALA A 509 -12.68 33.39 3.82
CA ALA A 509 -13.24 34.26 2.80
C ALA A 509 -12.23 35.29 2.26
N LYS A 510 -11.45 35.94 3.14
CA LYS A 510 -10.41 36.94 2.75
C LYS A 510 -9.33 36.34 1.83
N ARG A 511 -9.06 35.03 1.94
CA ARG A 511 -8.01 34.33 1.19
C ARG A 511 -8.54 33.60 -0.05
N LEU A 512 -9.85 33.48 -0.20
CA LEU A 512 -10.50 32.63 -1.22
C LEU A 512 -10.06 32.95 -2.66
N VAL A 513 -9.90 34.23 -3.00
CA VAL A 513 -9.50 34.69 -4.34
C VAL A 513 -8.05 34.33 -4.68
N LEU A 514 -7.18 34.05 -3.70
CA LEU A 514 -5.74 33.84 -3.89
C LEU A 514 -5.37 32.44 -4.42
N PHE A 515 -6.33 31.52 -4.52
CA PHE A 515 -6.08 30.10 -4.80
C PHE A 515 -6.64 29.63 -6.15
N SER A 516 -6.14 28.49 -6.62
CA SER A 516 -6.65 27.82 -7.82
C SER A 516 -8.09 27.28 -7.64
N PRO A 517 -8.84 27.04 -8.73
CA PRO A 517 -10.25 26.58 -8.66
C PRO A 517 -10.48 25.34 -7.78
N SER A 518 -9.57 24.36 -7.79
CA SER A 518 -9.72 23.14 -6.98
C SER A 518 -9.67 23.44 -5.47
N VAL A 519 -8.81 24.37 -5.06
CA VAL A 519 -8.70 24.82 -3.66
C VAL A 519 -9.87 25.74 -3.31
N GLN A 520 -10.32 26.60 -4.24
CA GLN A 520 -11.54 27.40 -4.08
C GLN A 520 -12.76 26.53 -3.80
N ASP A 521 -12.90 25.36 -4.46
CA ASP A 521 -14.01 24.45 -4.21
C ASP A 521 -13.99 23.86 -2.79
N ALA A 522 -12.83 23.36 -2.36
CA ALA A 522 -12.64 22.87 -1.00
C ALA A 522 -12.90 23.95 0.06
N CYS A 523 -12.48 25.20 -0.20
CA CYS A 523 -12.81 26.36 0.63
C CYS A 523 -14.32 26.64 0.66
N LEU A 524 -15.01 26.69 -0.48
CA LEU A 524 -16.45 26.95 -0.54
C LEU A 524 -17.28 25.87 0.17
N LEU A 525 -16.89 24.60 0.05
CA LEU A 525 -17.54 23.47 0.74
C LEU A 525 -17.35 23.53 2.25
N SER A 526 -16.14 23.80 2.72
CA SER A 526 -15.82 23.90 4.15
C SER A 526 -16.41 25.16 4.79
N MET A 527 -16.37 26.30 4.09
CA MET A 527 -17.10 27.51 4.48
C MET A 527 -18.61 27.27 4.55
N LEU A 528 -19.19 26.50 3.60
CA LEU A 528 -20.60 26.13 3.66
C LEU A 528 -20.90 25.26 4.89
N ARG A 529 -20.11 24.19 5.13
CA ARG A 529 -20.26 23.35 6.33
C ARG A 529 -20.13 24.16 7.62
N LEU A 530 -19.19 25.11 7.68
CA LEU A 530 -18.96 25.99 8.82
C LEU A 530 -20.11 26.99 9.05
N SER A 531 -20.77 27.47 7.98
CA SER A 531 -21.94 28.36 8.11
C SER A 531 -23.11 27.73 8.86
N ALA A 532 -23.19 26.39 8.95
CA ALA A 532 -24.14 25.67 9.78
C ALA A 532 -23.86 25.76 11.29
N GLU A 533 -22.68 26.21 11.71
CA GLU A 533 -22.35 26.50 13.11
C GLU A 533 -22.49 28.00 13.45
N CYS A 534 -22.46 28.89 12.45
CA CYS A 534 -22.65 30.33 12.63
C CYS A 534 -24.13 30.72 12.75
N SER A 535 -24.50 31.53 13.75
CA SER A 535 -25.88 32.04 13.89
C SER A 535 -26.31 32.86 12.67
N GLU A 536 -25.41 33.74 12.19
CA GLU A 536 -25.54 34.53 10.97
C GLU A 536 -24.19 34.51 10.22
N VAL A 537 -24.23 34.60 8.89
CA VAL A 537 -23.01 34.69 8.06
C VAL A 537 -22.67 36.16 7.85
N PRO A 538 -21.42 36.59 8.15
CA PRO A 538 -21.03 38.00 8.00
C PRO A 538 -21.19 38.52 6.57
N GLU A 539 -21.47 39.82 6.44
CA GLU A 539 -21.67 40.46 5.13
C GLU A 539 -20.38 40.45 4.30
N GLU A 540 -19.22 40.59 4.93
CA GLU A 540 -17.90 40.58 4.26
C GLU A 540 -17.63 39.22 3.59
N VAL A 541 -18.06 38.12 4.22
CA VAL A 541 -17.98 36.76 3.67
C VAL A 541 -18.90 36.63 2.45
N THR A 542 -20.09 37.19 2.54
CA THR A 542 -21.09 37.16 1.46
C THR A 542 -20.62 38.00 0.26
N GLN A 543 -19.97 39.14 0.51
CA GLN A 543 -19.36 39.97 -0.53
C GLN A 543 -18.19 39.24 -1.22
N ALA A 544 -17.25 38.65 -0.47
CA ALA A 544 -16.11 37.94 -1.06
C ALA A 544 -16.53 36.77 -1.98
N VAL A 545 -17.58 36.03 -1.60
CA VAL A 545 -18.14 34.94 -2.45
C VAL A 545 -18.83 35.50 -3.71
N GLN A 546 -19.45 36.69 -3.63
CA GLN A 546 -20.02 37.37 -4.81
C GLN A 546 -18.93 37.88 -5.75
N GLU A 547 -17.87 38.49 -5.24
CA GLU A 547 -16.71 38.94 -6.03
C GLU A 547 -16.01 37.77 -6.74
N LEU A 548 -15.86 36.62 -6.07
CA LEU A 548 -15.39 35.40 -6.73
C LEU A 548 -16.36 34.94 -7.83
N SER A 549 -17.68 34.95 -7.59
CA SER A 549 -18.66 34.45 -8.57
C SER A 549 -18.63 35.20 -9.91
N GLN A 550 -18.25 36.49 -9.89
CA GLN A 550 -18.11 37.34 -11.06
C GLN A 550 -16.84 37.02 -11.88
N SER A 551 -15.74 36.73 -11.20
CA SER A 551 -14.43 36.43 -11.82
C SER A 551 -14.25 34.95 -12.19
N ALA A 552 -14.91 34.04 -11.48
CA ALA A 552 -14.69 32.60 -11.62
C ALA A 552 -15.43 31.95 -12.80
N GLY A 553 -14.91 30.80 -13.22
CA GLY A 553 -15.49 29.94 -14.26
C GLY A 553 -16.80 29.26 -13.84
N ARG A 554 -17.50 28.65 -14.81
CA ARG A 554 -18.88 28.12 -14.64
C ARG A 554 -19.06 27.21 -13.42
N TYR A 555 -18.10 26.32 -13.15
CA TYR A 555 -18.17 25.37 -12.03
C TYR A 555 -18.16 26.09 -10.67
N ILE A 556 -17.12 26.89 -10.41
CA ILE A 556 -16.97 27.65 -9.15
C ILE A 556 -18.09 28.68 -8.99
N ARG A 557 -18.57 29.30 -10.06
CA ARG A 557 -19.75 30.17 -10.01
C ARG A 557 -20.99 29.44 -9.46
N GLY A 558 -21.27 28.24 -9.96
CA GLY A 558 -22.35 27.38 -9.44
C GLY A 558 -22.17 27.02 -7.95
N ARG A 559 -20.92 26.95 -7.47
CA ARG A 559 -20.58 26.72 -6.06
C ARG A 559 -20.76 27.97 -5.20
N CYS A 560 -20.42 29.16 -5.71
CA CYS A 560 -20.76 30.43 -5.06
C CYS A 560 -22.28 30.65 -4.94
N GLU A 561 -23.04 30.29 -5.98
CA GLU A 561 -24.51 30.30 -5.97
C GLU A 561 -25.08 29.29 -4.96
N GLN A 562 -24.52 28.07 -4.91
CA GLN A 562 -24.84 27.03 -3.94
C GLN A 562 -24.58 27.49 -2.49
N PHE A 563 -23.42 28.09 -2.22
CA PHE A 563 -23.11 28.71 -0.92
C PHE A 563 -24.14 29.78 -0.56
N SER A 564 -24.39 30.73 -1.46
CA SER A 564 -25.32 31.86 -1.25
C SER A 564 -26.78 31.43 -1.03
N ARG A 565 -27.19 30.28 -1.59
CA ARG A 565 -28.50 29.68 -1.38
C ARG A 565 -28.59 28.99 -0.01
N PHE A 566 -27.65 28.11 0.31
CA PHE A 566 -27.74 27.27 1.51
C PHE A 566 -27.36 28.02 2.79
N SER A 567 -26.48 29.03 2.74
CA SER A 567 -26.17 29.90 3.89
C SER A 567 -27.41 30.64 4.42
N ARG A 568 -28.31 31.06 3.51
CA ARG A 568 -29.63 31.64 3.85
C ARG A 568 -30.65 30.60 4.33
N GLN A 569 -30.39 29.31 4.15
CA GLN A 569 -31.31 28.20 4.41
C GLN A 569 -30.75 27.24 5.47
N ARG A 570 -30.25 27.80 6.58
CA ARG A 570 -29.62 27.11 7.73
C ARG A 570 -30.32 25.80 8.15
N HIS A 571 -31.65 25.77 8.20
CA HIS A 571 -32.42 24.58 8.61
C HIS A 571 -32.28 23.40 7.63
N ILE A 572 -32.20 23.65 6.33
CA ILE A 572 -31.96 22.61 5.31
C ILE A 572 -30.51 22.12 5.40
N LEU A 573 -29.57 23.05 5.61
CA LEU A 573 -28.16 22.71 5.72
C LEU A 573 -27.88 21.79 6.93
N ILE A 574 -28.52 22.04 8.07
CA ILE A 574 -28.44 21.15 9.26
C ILE A 574 -29.03 19.76 8.99
N ASP A 575 -30.13 19.65 8.23
CA ASP A 575 -30.72 18.37 7.82
C ASP A 575 -29.87 17.60 6.79
N ILE A 576 -29.11 18.29 5.94
CA ILE A 576 -28.11 17.66 5.07
C ILE A 576 -26.95 17.12 5.92
N ILE A 577 -26.45 17.93 6.87
CA ILE A 577 -25.32 17.57 7.74
C ILE A 577 -25.66 16.41 8.68
N SER A 578 -26.88 16.33 9.22
CA SER A 578 -27.29 15.22 10.10
C SER A 578 -27.33 13.86 9.38
N ARG A 579 -27.42 13.87 8.05
CA ARG A 579 -27.43 12.69 7.17
C ARG A 579 -26.05 12.38 6.57
N ALA A 580 -25.08 13.27 6.75
CA ALA A 580 -23.74 13.15 6.19
C ALA A 580 -22.73 12.67 7.23
N PRO A 581 -21.84 11.71 6.89
CA PRO A 581 -20.58 11.55 7.60
C PRO A 581 -19.77 12.85 7.61
N SER A 582 -18.90 13.01 8.60
CA SER A 582 -18.20 14.28 8.87
C SER A 582 -17.04 14.62 7.92
N SER A 583 -16.85 13.90 6.81
CA SER A 583 -15.77 14.16 5.86
C SER A 583 -16.21 15.10 4.72
N LEU A 584 -15.25 15.78 4.09
CA LEU A 584 -15.51 16.73 3.00
C LEU A 584 -16.10 16.02 1.74
N PRO A 585 -15.59 14.86 1.27
CA PRO A 585 -16.22 14.10 0.18
C PRO A 585 -17.63 13.62 0.50
N ASP A 586 -17.87 13.14 1.72
CA ASP A 586 -19.18 12.64 2.14
C ASP A 586 -20.22 13.76 2.19
N PHE A 587 -19.83 14.94 2.71
CA PHE A 587 -20.65 16.15 2.69
C PHE A 587 -20.98 16.61 1.26
N LEU A 588 -20.04 16.51 0.32
CA LEU A 588 -20.31 16.81 -1.10
C LEU A 588 -21.32 15.82 -1.69
N SER A 589 -21.12 14.51 -1.50
CA SER A 589 -22.00 13.48 -2.07
C SER A 589 -23.46 13.63 -1.62
N THR A 590 -23.68 13.89 -0.33
CA THR A 590 -25.01 14.12 0.27
C THR A 590 -25.65 15.40 -0.24
N LEU A 591 -24.88 16.48 -0.42
CA LEU A 591 -25.35 17.73 -1.00
C LEU A 591 -25.78 17.54 -2.47
N THR A 592 -24.99 16.84 -3.30
CA THR A 592 -25.34 16.52 -4.69
C THR A 592 -26.60 15.67 -4.77
N ASN A 593 -26.73 14.64 -3.93
CA ASN A 593 -27.91 13.79 -3.85
C ASN A 593 -29.18 14.59 -3.47
N TYR A 594 -29.07 15.54 -2.54
CA TYR A 594 -30.18 16.45 -2.19
C TYR A 594 -30.60 17.33 -3.37
N GLN A 595 -29.65 17.86 -4.15
CA GLN A 595 -29.96 18.66 -5.34
C GLN A 595 -30.68 17.84 -6.43
N GLN A 596 -30.24 16.61 -6.69
CA GLN A 596 -30.92 15.72 -7.65
C GLN A 596 -32.33 15.33 -7.17
N GLY A 597 -32.51 15.05 -5.87
CA GLY A 597 -33.81 14.82 -5.25
C GLY A 597 -34.77 16.02 -5.40
N SER A 598 -34.27 17.25 -5.23
CA SER A 598 -35.07 18.47 -5.38
C SER A 598 -35.56 18.72 -6.82
N ILE A 599 -34.86 18.21 -7.84
CA ILE A 599 -35.24 18.37 -9.26
C ILE A 599 -36.36 17.39 -9.64
N ASN A 600 -36.38 16.19 -9.05
CA ASN A 600 -37.39 15.17 -9.35
C ASN A 600 -38.77 15.44 -8.71
N VAL A 601 -38.85 16.31 -7.70
CA VAL A 601 -40.11 16.65 -7.01
C VAL A 601 -40.90 17.77 -7.70
N SER A 602 -40.28 18.59 -8.55
CA SER A 602 -40.89 19.77 -9.18
C SER A 602 -41.70 19.49 -10.47
N SER A 603 -42.08 18.23 -10.73
CA SER A 603 -43.00 17.86 -11.82
C SER A 603 -44.45 17.74 -11.32
N PRO A 604 -45.40 18.62 -11.73
CA PRO A 604 -46.76 18.62 -11.19
C PRO A 604 -47.61 17.48 -11.79
N ARG A 605 -47.64 16.33 -11.11
CA ARG A 605 -48.63 15.27 -11.37
C ARG A 605 -50.04 15.77 -11.05
N ARG A 606 -50.86 16.01 -12.08
CA ARG A 606 -52.32 16.13 -11.93
C ARG A 606 -52.87 14.89 -11.23
N ARG A 607 -53.68 15.10 -10.18
CA ARG A 607 -54.46 14.04 -9.53
C ARG A 607 -55.68 13.71 -10.38
N SER A 608 -55.88 12.43 -10.66
CA SER A 608 -57.20 11.87 -10.97
C SER A 608 -57.35 10.58 -10.16
N SER A 609 -58.39 10.54 -9.34
CA SER A 609 -58.79 9.40 -8.53
C SER A 609 -59.44 8.31 -9.37
N GLU A 610 -59.10 7.04 -9.12
CA GLU A 610 -60.09 5.96 -8.98
C GLU A 610 -59.47 4.68 -8.40
N SER A 611 -60.34 3.78 -7.93
CA SER A 611 -60.00 2.61 -7.12
C SER A 611 -60.30 1.29 -7.90
N PRO A 612 -60.24 0.06 -7.34
CA PRO A 612 -59.33 -0.95 -7.91
C PRO A 612 -60.00 -2.23 -8.46
N ARG A 613 -59.15 -3.16 -8.95
CA ARG A 613 -59.38 -4.60 -9.26
C ARG A 613 -59.60 -4.93 -10.77
N PRO A 614 -59.50 -6.21 -11.22
CA PRO A 614 -58.21 -6.72 -11.72
C PRO A 614 -58.31 -7.59 -13.00
N PHE A 615 -57.20 -8.28 -13.31
CA PHE A 615 -57.01 -9.46 -14.18
C PHE A 615 -56.42 -9.29 -15.59
N GLN A 616 -55.37 -10.11 -15.79
CA GLN A 616 -55.03 -10.91 -16.96
C GLN A 616 -54.43 -10.25 -18.23
N THR A 617 -53.13 -10.51 -18.40
CA THR A 617 -52.48 -11.07 -19.60
C THR A 617 -53.13 -10.81 -20.97
N HIS A 618 -52.42 -10.11 -21.86
CA HIS A 618 -51.64 -10.75 -22.96
C HIS A 618 -50.73 -9.70 -23.67
N SER A 619 -49.62 -10.17 -24.24
CA SER A 619 -48.64 -9.44 -25.07
C SER A 619 -49.16 -9.25 -26.52
N PRO A 620 -48.35 -8.85 -27.54
CA PRO A 620 -47.23 -7.89 -27.62
C PRO A 620 -47.39 -6.89 -28.82
N LEU A 621 -46.76 -5.70 -28.78
CA LEU A 621 -46.59 -4.79 -29.93
C LEU A 621 -45.22 -4.08 -29.81
N SER A 622 -44.25 -4.22 -30.72
CA SER A 622 -44.16 -3.81 -32.14
C SER A 622 -43.84 -2.32 -32.36
N VAL A 623 -42.55 -2.04 -32.60
CA VAL A 623 -41.98 -1.10 -33.60
C VAL A 623 -42.72 0.24 -33.85
N VAL A 624 -42.13 1.35 -33.38
CA VAL A 624 -41.95 2.58 -34.19
C VAL A 624 -40.55 3.17 -33.89
N SER A 625 -39.87 3.64 -34.94
CA SER A 625 -38.48 4.09 -34.99
C SER A 625 -38.20 5.52 -34.45
N PRO A 626 -37.00 5.80 -33.91
CA PRO A 626 -36.51 7.17 -33.72
C PRO A 626 -35.96 7.79 -35.02
N ASN A 627 -36.00 9.12 -35.12
CA ASN A 627 -35.72 9.87 -36.35
C ASN A 627 -34.24 9.94 -36.76
N LYS A 628 -34.02 10.05 -38.07
CA LYS A 628 -32.72 10.33 -38.70
C LYS A 628 -32.16 11.68 -38.27
N LEU A 629 -30.90 11.71 -37.85
CA LEU A 629 -29.98 12.83 -38.08
C LEU A 629 -28.93 12.35 -39.08
N ARG A 630 -28.78 13.07 -40.19
CA ARG A 630 -27.76 12.81 -41.22
C ARG A 630 -26.60 13.78 -41.02
N TYR A 631 -25.38 13.27 -41.02
CA TYR A 631 -24.18 14.04 -41.31
C TYR A 631 -23.59 13.51 -42.62
N GLU A 632 -23.46 14.37 -43.61
CA GLU A 632 -22.73 14.07 -44.85
C GLU A 632 -21.27 14.49 -44.63
N ALA A 633 -20.33 13.58 -44.91
CA ALA A 633 -18.90 13.88 -44.78
C ALA A 633 -18.42 14.75 -45.95
N TYR A 634 -17.57 15.74 -45.67
CA TYR A 634 -16.98 16.60 -46.69
C TYR A 634 -16.09 15.81 -47.67
N ALA A 635 -16.08 16.25 -48.93
CA ALA A 635 -15.38 15.58 -50.02
C ALA A 635 -13.85 15.72 -49.93
N THR A 636 -13.14 14.71 -50.46
CA THR A 636 -11.69 14.68 -50.58
C THR A 636 -11.17 15.58 -51.70
N PRO A 637 -10.10 16.37 -51.49
CA PRO A 637 -9.40 17.07 -52.57
C PRO A 637 -8.37 16.15 -53.25
N GLN A 638 -8.33 16.19 -54.59
CA GLN A 638 -7.35 15.45 -55.41
C GLN A 638 -6.09 16.27 -55.72
N LEU A 639 -5.05 15.55 -56.13
CA LEU A 639 -3.71 16.04 -56.48
C LEU A 639 -3.68 16.97 -57.71
N VAL A 640 -2.80 17.97 -57.68
CA VAL A 640 -2.20 18.57 -58.90
C VAL A 640 -0.68 18.70 -58.71
N THR A 641 0.06 18.43 -59.77
CA THR A 641 1.53 18.39 -59.84
C THR A 641 2.16 19.74 -60.21
N GLY A 642 3.37 20.00 -59.68
CA GLY A 642 4.49 20.36 -60.57
C GLY A 642 5.17 21.75 -60.50
N ARG A 643 6.31 21.77 -59.79
CA ARG A 643 7.68 22.03 -60.33
C ARG A 643 8.27 23.46 -60.38
N GLN A 644 9.60 23.50 -60.20
CA GLN A 644 10.59 24.57 -60.45
C GLN A 644 10.78 25.66 -59.35
N ASN A 645 11.98 26.17 -59.03
CA ASN A 645 13.39 25.69 -59.21
C ASN A 645 14.38 26.57 -58.38
N LEU A 646 15.68 26.20 -58.42
CA LEU A 646 16.90 26.91 -57.94
C LEU A 646 17.24 26.73 -56.44
N ALA A 647 18.50 26.61 -56.00
CA ALA A 647 19.80 26.14 -56.50
C ALA A 647 20.78 26.38 -55.31
N SER A 648 21.61 25.40 -54.90
CA SER A 648 23.06 25.32 -55.15
C SER A 648 23.89 26.49 -54.54
N GLN A 649 25.01 26.29 -53.83
CA GLN A 649 26.17 25.45 -54.18
C GLN A 649 26.97 24.93 -52.96
N ARG A 650 27.79 23.89 -53.18
CA ARG A 650 28.97 23.52 -52.38
C ARG A 650 30.26 24.02 -53.04
N VAL A 651 31.18 24.60 -52.27
CA VAL A 651 32.67 24.63 -52.44
C VAL A 651 33.23 24.92 -51.03
N GLY A 652 34.38 24.43 -50.52
CA GLY A 652 35.38 23.44 -50.93
C GLY A 652 36.20 23.06 -49.67
N ALA A 653 36.70 21.82 -49.53
CA ALA A 653 38.07 21.43 -49.89
C ALA A 653 39.19 21.76 -48.86
N ALA A 654 39.61 20.71 -48.15
CA ALA A 654 41.00 20.33 -47.83
C ALA A 654 41.84 21.00 -46.71
N SER A 655 42.43 20.12 -45.89
CA SER A 655 43.75 20.19 -45.21
C SER A 655 43.99 21.29 -44.14
N SER A 656 44.55 20.99 -42.97
CA SER A 656 45.81 20.25 -42.77
C SER A 656 46.00 19.80 -41.31
N CYS A 657 46.93 18.86 -41.08
CA CYS A 657 47.34 18.41 -39.74
C CYS A 657 48.47 19.28 -39.18
N SER A 658 48.58 19.40 -37.84
CA SER A 658 49.82 19.12 -37.08
C SER A 658 49.60 19.10 -35.55
N PRO A 659 50.42 18.34 -34.78
CA PRO A 659 50.33 18.23 -33.31
C PRO A 659 51.46 18.96 -32.55
N GLY A 660 51.42 19.04 -31.21
CA GLY A 660 52.51 19.64 -30.41
C GLY A 660 52.49 19.35 -28.89
N HIS A 661 53.61 18.82 -28.39
CA HIS A 661 53.95 18.35 -27.03
C HIS A 661 54.27 19.47 -25.98
N VAL A 662 54.70 19.02 -24.78
CA VAL A 662 55.62 19.66 -23.77
C VAL A 662 54.90 20.27 -22.53
N ALA A 663 55.52 20.37 -21.33
CA ALA A 663 55.99 19.36 -20.35
C ALA A 663 56.68 20.07 -19.14
N LYS A 664 56.60 19.49 -17.92
CA LYS A 664 57.41 19.74 -16.68
C LYS A 664 57.51 21.16 -16.08
N GLU A 665 57.41 21.26 -14.72
CA GLU A 665 58.54 21.67 -13.85
C GLU A 665 58.27 21.58 -12.32
N LEU A 666 59.33 21.73 -11.50
CA LEU A 666 59.51 21.59 -10.03
C LEU A 666 60.85 22.30 -9.66
N PRO A 667 61.39 22.43 -8.40
CA PRO A 667 60.99 21.90 -7.07
C PRO A 667 61.19 22.88 -5.85
N ARG A 668 61.30 22.34 -4.59
CA ARG A 668 62.11 22.83 -3.41
C ARG A 668 61.64 24.04 -2.55
N THR A 669 61.99 24.24 -1.26
CA THR A 669 62.33 23.43 -0.03
C THR A 669 62.54 24.39 1.17
N GLY A 670 62.17 24.05 2.44
CA GLY A 670 62.84 24.63 3.63
C GLY A 670 62.09 24.85 4.98
N SER A 671 62.24 23.92 5.92
CA SER A 671 62.44 24.08 7.40
C SER A 671 61.68 25.14 8.25
N ALA A 672 60.94 24.70 9.30
CA ALA A 672 61.22 25.04 10.72
C ALA A 672 60.24 24.38 11.77
N THR A 673 60.83 23.62 12.72
CA THR A 673 60.51 23.43 14.17
C THR A 673 59.08 23.26 14.74
N VAL A 674 58.94 22.28 15.65
CA VAL A 674 57.75 21.87 16.43
C VAL A 674 57.73 22.47 17.85
N PRO A 675 56.54 22.70 18.46
CA PRO A 675 56.32 22.47 19.90
C PRO A 675 55.20 21.42 20.16
N PRO A 676 55.15 20.78 21.36
CA PRO A 676 54.66 19.41 21.49
C PRO A 676 53.16 19.22 21.76
N ALA A 677 52.72 17.98 21.54
CA ALA A 677 51.35 17.51 21.67
C ALA A 677 50.73 17.66 23.07
N LYS A 678 49.40 17.88 23.08
CA LYS A 678 48.53 17.41 24.16
C LYS A 678 47.87 16.10 23.71
N SER A 679 47.78 15.15 24.64
CA SER A 679 47.20 13.83 24.45
C SER A 679 45.76 13.89 23.92
N GLU A 680 45.52 13.25 22.78
CA GLU A 680 44.17 13.02 22.25
C GLU A 680 43.46 11.95 23.11
N SER A 681 42.24 12.24 23.53
CA SER A 681 41.30 11.23 24.01
C SER A 681 40.81 10.38 22.83
N PRO A 682 40.53 9.07 23.01
CA PRO A 682 39.96 8.27 21.94
C PRO A 682 38.58 8.82 21.54
N VAL A 683 38.47 9.25 20.29
CA VAL A 683 37.23 9.81 19.71
C VAL A 683 36.12 8.76 19.79
N THR A 684 34.99 9.14 20.39
CA THR A 684 33.84 8.25 20.57
C THR A 684 33.05 8.08 19.28
N ALA A 685 32.29 6.99 19.12
CA ALA A 685 31.47 6.82 17.92
C ALA A 685 30.31 7.83 17.81
N GLY A 686 29.93 8.51 18.90
CA GLY A 686 29.06 9.69 18.82
C GLY A 686 29.73 10.85 18.07
N GLU A 687 31.00 11.12 18.36
CA GLU A 687 31.81 12.13 17.68
C GLU A 687 32.19 11.71 16.26
N LEU A 688 32.44 10.42 16.00
CA LEU A 688 32.62 9.91 14.64
C LEU A 688 31.32 9.92 13.83
N THR A 689 30.17 9.65 14.46
CA THR A 689 28.86 9.78 13.80
C THR A 689 28.55 11.23 13.49
N LEU A 690 28.88 12.17 14.38
CA LEU A 690 28.80 13.61 14.10
C LEU A 690 29.76 14.03 12.99
N ALA A 691 31.03 13.66 13.04
CA ALA A 691 32.00 14.01 12.00
C ALA A 691 31.70 13.36 10.64
N ALA A 692 31.21 12.12 10.62
CA ALA A 692 30.77 11.42 9.41
C ALA A 692 29.45 11.99 8.88
N ALA A 693 28.51 12.35 9.75
CA ALA A 693 27.31 13.07 9.37
C ALA A 693 27.68 14.44 8.80
N GLU A 694 28.41 15.30 9.51
CA GLU A 694 28.84 16.62 9.04
C GLU A 694 29.53 16.54 7.67
N ARG A 695 30.54 15.67 7.50
CA ARG A 695 31.22 15.46 6.20
C ARG A 695 30.29 14.92 5.11
N TRP A 696 29.41 13.97 5.44
CA TRP A 696 28.48 13.40 4.46
C TRP A 696 27.40 14.40 4.06
N LEU A 697 26.90 15.18 5.01
CA LEU A 697 25.89 16.22 4.82
C LEU A 697 26.45 17.39 3.99
N GLU A 698 27.70 17.80 4.23
CA GLU A 698 28.45 18.71 3.35
C GLU A 698 28.62 18.15 1.92
N SER A 699 28.78 16.82 1.77
CA SER A 699 28.85 16.18 0.45
C SER A 699 27.49 16.03 -0.24
N SER A 700 26.42 15.81 0.55
CA SER A 700 25.04 15.63 0.09
C SER A 700 24.49 16.88 -0.61
N ALA A 701 24.90 18.06 -0.16
CA ALA A 701 24.63 19.34 -0.82
C ALA A 701 25.18 19.46 -2.25
N ARG A 702 26.09 18.56 -2.67
CA ARG A 702 26.57 18.42 -4.05
C ARG A 702 25.88 17.30 -4.82
N ILE A 703 25.41 16.25 -4.13
CA ILE A 703 24.73 15.10 -4.74
C ILE A 703 23.31 15.48 -5.20
N THR A 704 22.64 16.43 -4.53
CA THR A 704 21.36 17.02 -4.98
C THR A 704 21.44 17.76 -6.32
N GLN A 705 22.64 18.03 -6.86
CA GLN A 705 22.82 18.57 -8.21
C GLN A 705 23.01 17.50 -9.29
N GLY A 706 23.10 16.22 -8.94
CA GLY A 706 23.38 15.10 -9.85
C GLY A 706 22.22 14.13 -10.08
N LEU A 707 21.01 14.44 -9.59
CA LEU A 707 19.86 13.53 -9.60
C LEU A 707 18.89 13.72 -10.78
N GLU A 708 19.29 14.46 -11.83
CA GLU A 708 18.39 14.85 -12.93
C GLU A 708 18.15 13.75 -13.99
N ASP A 709 18.91 12.65 -13.98
CA ASP A 709 19.00 11.70 -15.12
C ASP A 709 18.48 10.26 -14.85
N SER A 710 17.66 10.02 -13.80
CA SER A 710 17.12 8.66 -13.55
C SER A 710 15.79 8.64 -12.77
N THR A 711 14.66 8.78 -13.49
CA THR A 711 13.31 8.54 -12.93
C THR A 711 12.35 7.86 -13.93
N ALA A 712 12.15 6.55 -13.76
CA ALA A 712 11.04 5.70 -14.25
C ALA A 712 11.36 4.25 -13.78
N VAL A 713 10.49 3.39 -13.24
CA VAL A 713 9.04 3.43 -12.98
C VAL A 713 8.81 2.75 -11.62
N ALA A 714 7.80 3.17 -10.86
CA ALA A 714 7.18 2.35 -9.81
C ALA A 714 5.66 2.48 -9.90
N LEU A 715 4.98 1.34 -10.09
CA LEU A 715 3.53 1.20 -10.14
C LEU A 715 3.07 0.41 -8.90
N ASP A 716 1.79 0.55 -8.56
CA ASP A 716 1.04 -0.13 -7.49
C ASP A 716 1.33 0.27 -6.02
N ASP A 717 0.39 1.06 -5.49
CA ASP A 717 -0.21 0.81 -4.16
C ASP A 717 -1.69 1.24 -4.19
N LEU A 718 -2.55 0.41 -4.79
CA LEU A 718 -3.94 0.75 -5.13
C LEU A 718 -4.95 -0.12 -4.38
N THR A 719 -5.00 0.01 -3.04
CA THR A 719 -6.17 -0.45 -2.25
C THR A 719 -6.62 0.59 -1.21
N SER A 720 -7.94 0.84 -1.19
CA SER A 720 -8.67 1.70 -0.24
C SER A 720 -8.08 3.10 0.06
N ARG A 721 -8.16 4.02 -0.90
CA ARG A 721 -8.16 5.46 -0.61
C ARG A 721 -9.34 6.15 -1.30
N VAL A 722 -10.10 6.92 -0.53
CA VAL A 722 -11.05 7.89 -1.08
C VAL A 722 -10.21 9.07 -1.55
N ASN A 723 -10.06 9.22 -2.86
CA ASN A 723 -9.29 10.31 -3.47
C ASN A 723 -9.89 11.67 -3.07
N LEU A 724 -9.23 12.38 -2.17
CA LEU A 724 -9.72 13.66 -1.60
C LEU A 724 -9.81 14.81 -2.62
N ILE A 725 -9.27 14.63 -3.83
CA ILE A 725 -9.17 15.66 -4.88
C ILE A 725 -9.84 15.22 -6.21
N ALA A 726 -10.25 13.95 -6.32
CA ALA A 726 -11.02 13.46 -7.48
C ALA A 726 -12.51 13.86 -7.38
N LEU A 727 -12.76 15.17 -7.54
CA LEU A 727 -14.10 15.70 -7.70
C LEU A 727 -14.53 15.55 -9.16
N ASP A 728 -15.47 14.63 -9.41
CA ASP A 728 -15.92 14.26 -10.76
C ASP A 728 -16.23 15.47 -11.65
N SER A 729 -15.33 15.73 -12.59
CA SER A 729 -15.57 16.51 -13.79
C SER A 729 -15.65 15.52 -14.96
N PRO A 730 -16.70 15.54 -15.81
CA PRO A 730 -16.92 14.53 -16.85
C PRO A 730 -16.02 14.70 -18.09
N PHE A 731 -14.81 15.23 -17.89
CA PHE A 731 -13.77 15.40 -18.91
C PHE A 731 -12.45 14.85 -18.37
N ILE A 732 -12.33 13.53 -18.39
CA ILE A 732 -11.01 12.91 -18.54
C ILE A 732 -10.56 13.25 -19.97
N ALA A 733 -9.78 14.32 -20.09
CA ALA A 733 -8.83 14.40 -21.18
C ALA A 733 -7.70 13.45 -20.81
N ASP A 734 -7.56 12.34 -21.54
CA ASP A 734 -6.37 11.51 -21.44
C ASP A 734 -5.13 12.40 -21.58
N HIS A 735 -4.10 12.13 -20.77
CA HIS A 735 -2.78 12.72 -20.97
C HIS A 735 -2.16 12.13 -22.26
N VAL A 736 -2.63 12.63 -23.40
CA VAL A 736 -2.00 12.39 -24.70
C VAL A 736 -0.65 13.09 -24.67
N ASP A 737 0.43 12.30 -24.74
CA ASP A 737 1.77 12.79 -25.04
C ASP A 737 1.69 13.63 -26.34
N THR A 738 1.83 14.95 -26.23
CA THR A 738 1.67 15.89 -27.36
C THR A 738 2.88 15.94 -28.29
N ARG A 739 3.58 14.80 -28.43
CA ARG A 739 4.58 14.56 -29.48
C ARG A 739 3.89 13.71 -30.55
N PRO A 740 3.89 14.11 -31.84
CA PRO A 740 3.28 13.31 -32.89
C PRO A 740 3.94 11.93 -32.91
N GLU A 741 3.14 10.88 -32.70
CA GLU A 741 3.66 9.51 -32.68
C GLU A 741 4.35 9.18 -34.02
N PRO A 742 5.55 8.58 -34.02
CA PRO A 742 6.23 8.24 -35.26
C PRO A 742 5.46 7.16 -36.02
N ASN A 743 5.12 7.45 -37.27
CA ASN A 743 4.46 6.50 -38.16
C ASN A 743 5.41 5.31 -38.46
N PHE A 744 4.93 4.08 -38.22
CA PHE A 744 5.71 2.87 -38.46
C PHE A 744 6.16 2.74 -39.92
N GLU A 745 5.30 3.10 -40.88
CA GLU A 745 5.64 2.93 -42.30
C GLU A 745 6.77 3.85 -42.73
N GLU A 746 6.74 5.09 -42.26
CA GLU A 746 7.74 6.12 -42.57
C GLU A 746 9.12 5.74 -42.02
N ARG A 747 9.19 5.37 -40.73
CA ARG A 747 10.44 4.88 -40.10
C ARG A 747 10.91 3.55 -40.68
N TRP A 748 10.00 2.62 -41.02
CA TRP A 748 10.35 1.37 -41.70
C TRP A 748 10.98 1.63 -43.07
N ASN A 749 10.45 2.58 -43.84
CA ASN A 749 10.94 2.91 -45.18
C ASN A 749 12.22 3.75 -45.16
N SER A 750 12.42 4.66 -44.19
CA SER A 750 13.68 5.41 -44.07
C SER A 750 14.87 4.48 -43.82
N MET A 751 14.68 3.43 -43.02
CA MET A 751 15.71 2.43 -42.67
C MET A 751 15.88 1.32 -43.74
N GLN A 752 15.54 1.56 -45.01
CA GLN A 752 15.60 0.54 -46.06
C GLN A 752 17.02 0.00 -46.34
N ASN A 753 18.08 0.72 -45.94
CA ASN A 753 19.47 0.29 -46.16
C ASN A 753 19.98 -0.71 -45.09
N SER A 754 19.25 -0.91 -43.99
CA SER A 754 19.71 -1.69 -42.82
C SER A 754 18.93 -2.98 -42.58
N ASN A 755 18.54 -3.69 -43.66
CA ASN A 755 17.74 -4.92 -43.58
C ASN A 755 18.49 -6.11 -42.96
N LEU A 756 17.84 -6.76 -42.00
CA LEU A 756 18.14 -8.12 -41.54
C LEU A 756 16.86 -8.98 -41.61
N ARG A 757 17.03 -10.29 -41.79
CA ARG A 757 15.97 -11.28 -41.70
C ARG A 757 16.49 -12.56 -41.06
N GLY A 758 15.63 -13.29 -40.38
CA GLY A 758 15.93 -14.60 -39.83
C GLY A 758 14.65 -15.39 -39.55
N TRP A 759 14.86 -16.63 -39.14
CA TRP A 759 13.82 -17.52 -38.62
C TRP A 759 14.07 -17.68 -37.12
N CYS A 760 13.00 -17.93 -36.37
CA CYS A 760 12.98 -18.15 -34.93
C CYS A 760 12.00 -19.32 -34.68
N GLU A 761 12.33 -20.27 -33.80
CA GLU A 761 11.43 -21.41 -33.53
C GLU A 761 10.33 -21.05 -32.51
N ALA A 762 10.35 -19.83 -31.96
CA ALA A 762 9.31 -19.28 -31.10
C ALA A 762 8.24 -18.47 -31.85
N SER A 763 7.02 -18.43 -31.29
CA SER A 763 5.88 -17.67 -31.80
C SER A 763 6.04 -16.15 -31.69
N THR A 764 5.25 -15.39 -32.47
CA THR A 764 5.15 -13.93 -32.38
C THR A 764 5.04 -13.41 -30.95
N ASP A 765 4.14 -13.98 -30.15
CA ASP A 765 3.87 -13.54 -28.77
C ASP A 765 5.06 -13.79 -27.83
N THR A 766 5.74 -14.93 -27.98
CA THR A 766 6.98 -15.21 -27.22
C THR A 766 8.08 -14.22 -27.58
N ILE A 767 8.24 -13.89 -28.85
CA ILE A 767 9.22 -12.90 -29.32
C ILE A 767 8.90 -11.51 -28.75
N VAL A 768 7.63 -11.09 -28.76
CA VAL A 768 7.22 -9.80 -28.19
C VAL A 768 7.47 -9.76 -26.68
N GLY A 769 7.15 -10.82 -25.95
CA GLY A 769 7.42 -10.93 -24.51
C GLY A 769 8.91 -10.88 -24.17
N VAL A 770 9.77 -11.52 -24.97
CA VAL A 770 11.24 -11.42 -24.80
C VAL A 770 11.75 -10.02 -25.13
N LEU A 771 11.21 -9.34 -26.15
CA LEU A 771 11.59 -7.96 -26.46
C LEU A 771 11.19 -6.97 -25.36
N GLN A 772 10.09 -7.21 -24.63
CA GLN A 772 9.71 -6.41 -23.46
C GLN A 772 10.75 -6.48 -22.33
N THR A 773 11.54 -7.55 -22.23
CA THR A 773 12.63 -7.66 -21.23
C THR A 773 13.77 -6.66 -21.43
N LEU A 774 13.86 -6.02 -22.60
CA LEU A 774 14.89 -4.99 -22.88
C LEU A 774 14.68 -3.68 -22.12
N GLN A 775 13.52 -3.47 -21.47
CA GLN A 775 13.16 -2.23 -20.76
C GLN A 775 13.22 -0.95 -21.64
N LEU A 776 13.25 -1.11 -22.95
CA LEU A 776 13.18 -0.02 -23.93
C LEU A 776 11.72 0.29 -24.27
N TYR A 777 11.41 1.56 -24.55
CA TYR A 777 10.10 1.94 -25.05
C TYR A 777 9.81 1.23 -26.37
N MET A 778 8.72 0.47 -26.42
CA MET A 778 8.31 -0.29 -27.59
C MET A 778 6.83 -0.10 -27.91
N ARG A 779 6.52 0.10 -29.19
CA ARG A 779 5.16 0.13 -29.73
C ARG A 779 4.91 -1.16 -30.49
N VAL A 780 3.90 -1.93 -30.09
CA VAL A 780 3.43 -3.11 -30.82
C VAL A 780 2.16 -2.74 -31.59
N ILE A 781 2.11 -3.10 -32.88
CA ILE A 781 0.97 -2.91 -33.77
C ILE A 781 0.52 -4.29 -34.22
N ALA A 782 -0.77 -4.57 -34.04
CA ALA A 782 -1.36 -5.88 -34.28
C ALA A 782 -1.34 -6.29 -35.77
N ALA A 783 -1.57 -7.57 -36.03
CA ALA A 783 -1.48 -8.15 -37.37
C ALA A 783 -2.55 -7.64 -38.33
N ASP A 784 -3.72 -7.28 -37.82
CA ASP A 784 -4.89 -6.75 -38.51
C ASP A 784 -4.82 -5.24 -38.83
N GLN A 785 -3.84 -4.51 -38.29
CA GLN A 785 -3.73 -3.06 -38.50
C GLN A 785 -2.73 -2.71 -39.63
N PRO A 786 -3.00 -1.70 -40.46
CA PRO A 786 -2.04 -1.18 -41.44
C PRO A 786 -0.87 -0.45 -40.74
N PRO A 787 0.31 -0.33 -41.38
CA PRO A 787 0.70 -0.90 -42.68
C PRO A 787 1.05 -2.39 -42.55
N PHE A 788 1.00 -3.15 -43.66
CA PHE A 788 1.39 -4.58 -43.73
C PHE A 788 0.50 -5.55 -42.91
N GLU A 789 -0.76 -5.67 -43.29
CA GLU A 789 -1.69 -6.68 -42.73
C GLU A 789 -1.14 -8.12 -42.83
N GLY A 790 -1.40 -8.94 -41.81
CA GLY A 790 -0.91 -10.31 -41.67
C GLY A 790 0.48 -10.48 -41.04
N GLU A 791 1.04 -9.43 -40.43
CA GLU A 791 2.31 -9.45 -39.70
C GLU A 791 2.21 -8.62 -38.41
N VAL A 792 2.82 -9.01 -37.29
CA VAL A 792 2.93 -8.14 -36.11
C VAL A 792 4.08 -7.17 -36.34
N LYS A 793 3.88 -5.87 -36.03
CA LYS A 793 4.93 -4.84 -36.18
C LYS A 793 5.34 -4.32 -34.81
N VAL A 794 6.64 -4.18 -34.59
CA VAL A 794 7.21 -3.70 -33.33
C VAL A 794 8.19 -2.57 -33.62
N LEU A 795 8.02 -1.41 -33.01
CA LEU A 795 8.95 -0.29 -33.06
C LEU A 795 9.60 -0.12 -31.68
N VAL A 796 10.88 -0.41 -31.57
CA VAL A 796 11.69 -0.25 -30.35
C VAL A 796 12.48 1.06 -30.46
N ARG A 797 12.51 1.86 -29.40
CA ARG A 797 13.29 3.11 -29.32
C ARG A 797 14.60 2.86 -28.58
N GLY A 798 15.71 3.29 -29.17
CA GLY A 798 17.03 3.24 -28.54
C GLY A 798 17.27 4.39 -27.56
N THR A 799 18.41 4.29 -26.87
CA THR A 799 19.02 5.37 -26.09
C THR A 799 20.36 5.70 -26.76
N PRO A 800 20.54 6.86 -27.41
CA PRO A 800 19.80 8.13 -27.26
C PRO A 800 18.44 8.21 -28.01
N ALA A 801 17.62 9.17 -27.59
CA ALA A 801 16.17 9.20 -27.77
C ALA A 801 15.62 9.38 -29.21
N ASP A 802 16.43 9.36 -30.28
CA ASP A 802 15.95 9.54 -31.67
C ASP A 802 16.27 8.34 -32.60
N GLU A 803 16.94 7.31 -32.06
CA GLU A 803 17.24 6.07 -32.77
C GLU A 803 16.14 5.04 -32.58
N TYR A 804 15.83 4.30 -33.65
CA TYR A 804 14.73 3.33 -33.66
C TYR A 804 15.16 2.01 -34.33
N ALA A 805 14.55 0.92 -33.88
CA ALA A 805 14.56 -0.37 -34.54
C ALA A 805 13.12 -0.75 -34.88
N ALA A 806 12.84 -1.00 -36.15
CA ALA A 806 11.56 -1.47 -36.63
C ALA A 806 11.65 -2.96 -36.98
N LEU A 807 10.76 -3.77 -36.42
CA LEU A 807 10.70 -5.21 -36.56
C LEU A 807 9.33 -5.61 -37.12
N ARG A 808 9.31 -6.60 -38.01
CA ARG A 808 8.10 -7.23 -38.54
C ARG A 808 8.21 -8.73 -38.32
N LEU A 809 7.16 -9.32 -37.76
CA LEU A 809 7.07 -10.71 -37.36
C LEU A 809 5.90 -11.36 -38.11
N ARG A 810 6.12 -12.53 -38.69
CA ARG A 810 5.09 -13.30 -39.40
C ARG A 810 5.11 -14.74 -38.92
N ASP A 811 4.00 -15.22 -38.38
CA ASP A 811 3.87 -16.63 -38.01
C ASP A 811 3.98 -17.54 -39.23
N GLY A 812 4.67 -18.66 -39.04
CA GLY A 812 4.76 -19.77 -39.98
C GLY A 812 3.73 -20.86 -39.66
N ASN A 813 3.57 -21.80 -40.58
CA ASN A 813 2.61 -22.90 -40.44
C ASN A 813 3.05 -23.99 -39.44
N GLU A 814 4.29 -23.95 -38.95
CA GLU A 814 4.94 -24.98 -38.13
C GLU A 814 5.62 -24.34 -36.90
N GLU A 815 4.81 -23.71 -36.03
CA GLU A 815 5.15 -23.09 -34.71
C GLU A 815 6.26 -22.01 -34.66
N GLY A 816 7.07 -21.84 -35.71
CA GLY A 816 8.12 -20.80 -35.80
C GLY A 816 7.67 -19.50 -36.49
N CYS A 817 8.46 -18.43 -36.28
CA CYS A 817 8.21 -17.08 -36.78
C CYS A 817 9.31 -16.57 -37.73
N LEU A 818 8.92 -16.00 -38.87
CA LEU A 818 9.80 -15.24 -39.75
C LEU A 818 9.90 -13.80 -39.29
N TRP A 819 11.10 -13.35 -38.90
CA TRP A 819 11.35 -11.98 -38.46
C TRP A 819 12.15 -11.17 -39.49
N ARG A 820 11.85 -9.86 -39.57
CA ARG A 820 12.55 -8.88 -40.40
C ARG A 820 12.83 -7.62 -39.60
N LEU A 821 14.09 -7.27 -39.44
CA LEU A 821 14.57 -6.14 -38.63
C LEU A 821 15.18 -5.06 -39.53
N ARG A 822 14.84 -3.80 -39.28
CA ARG A 822 15.51 -2.60 -39.81
C ARG A 822 15.92 -1.72 -38.64
N CYS A 823 17.18 -1.33 -38.59
CA CYS A 823 17.72 -0.48 -37.54
C CYS A 823 19.06 0.09 -38.00
N ASP A 824 19.20 1.41 -37.97
CA ASP A 824 20.40 2.10 -38.43
C ASP A 824 21.51 2.13 -37.36
N ASP A 825 21.16 2.05 -36.07
CA ASP A 825 22.14 1.83 -35.00
C ASP A 825 22.66 0.38 -35.01
N LEU A 826 23.99 0.24 -34.97
CA LEU A 826 24.68 -1.03 -34.91
C LEU A 826 24.49 -1.75 -33.55
N ALA A 827 24.41 -1.01 -32.43
CA ALA A 827 24.39 -1.59 -31.09
C ALA A 827 23.03 -2.23 -30.74
N LEU A 828 21.94 -1.47 -30.92
CA LEU A 828 20.56 -1.91 -30.77
C LEU A 828 20.25 -3.06 -31.74
N ARG A 829 20.67 -2.93 -33.01
CA ARG A 829 20.51 -3.99 -34.02
C ARG A 829 21.18 -5.29 -33.62
N MET A 830 22.42 -5.25 -33.13
CA MET A 830 23.14 -6.46 -32.69
C MET A 830 22.55 -7.04 -31.40
N THR A 831 21.98 -6.23 -30.53
CA THR A 831 21.31 -6.67 -29.30
C THR A 831 20.02 -7.41 -29.63
N ILE A 832 19.12 -6.80 -30.41
CA ILE A 832 17.87 -7.42 -30.86
C ILE A 832 18.17 -8.70 -31.67
N LYS A 833 19.15 -8.65 -32.58
CA LYS A 833 19.55 -9.83 -33.38
C LYS A 833 20.00 -11.00 -32.49
N ARG A 834 20.83 -10.76 -31.46
CA ARG A 834 21.30 -11.82 -30.55
C ARG A 834 20.19 -12.43 -29.69
N LEU A 835 19.12 -11.68 -29.42
CA LEU A 835 17.93 -12.24 -28.74
C LEU A 835 17.14 -13.12 -29.71
N LEU A 836 16.92 -12.67 -30.94
CA LEU A 836 16.21 -13.41 -31.99
C LEU A 836 16.98 -14.63 -32.55
N GLU A 837 18.29 -14.74 -32.30
CA GLU A 837 19.13 -15.92 -32.63
C GLU A 837 19.37 -16.85 -31.42
N ARG A 838 18.83 -16.52 -30.23
CA ARG A 838 18.87 -17.35 -29.02
C ARG A 838 17.55 -18.07 -28.73
N MET A 839 16.54 -17.82 -29.56
CA MET A 839 15.21 -18.43 -29.61
C MET A 839 15.04 -19.17 -30.94
#